data_AF-A0A1W5DCG4-F1
#
_entry.id   AF-A0A1W5DCG4-F1
#
_cell.length_a   1.000
_cell.length_b   1.000
_cell.length_c   1.000
_cell.angle_alpha   90.00
_cell.angle_beta   90.00
_cell.angle_gamma   90.00
#
_symmetry.space_group_name_H-M   'P 1'
#
loop_
_entity.id
_entity.type
_entity.pdbx_description
1 polymer ?
#
loop_
_entity_poly.entity_id
_entity_poly.type
_entity_poly.pdbx_seq_one_letter_code
_entity_poly.pdbx_strand_id
1 'polypeptide(L)'
;MASVPFDLPIKLHHAQILLAASAVLFFVAAVFVLALSGTKLPLDAFGPVTSFCRFFYASFLKPHTGDSTGSGQQAALESFYKAQADVYDATRKRLLRGREDMLGLVAAQLKHKVQRDGGSRPKPTWVDIGGGTGYNIEAMQTYLDVPTFFSSIYLVDLSPSLCEVARRRFERLGWDVKIVCQDARSFRLDEYEGVWLGPPSILSPWNDHDFGRSNLLESRPHGKGADLITMSYSLSMIPDYYSVVDSISSLLSPGGLIGVVDFYVQSIVETSGRNYTGGVFNRHVNWLGRVFWRAWFDVDRVGLEGARRDYLEYRFGTLKTADQRNYLLGGIPYYIFLGNQRRLVSSTTSSPDYAQDFIERLDAAFTESPYLSPRHHRADMARAVEKATPVELRSKAYESAVINLSANLPLPSTFYQNDQRRIYYNDQLSKHTQFNNEYIYAFTWEDPRVDHRLLKIGNDDVVLCITSAGDNVLDYLLQGQPRRIHAVDLNPNQNHLLELKVAAFQSLSYAEVWKLFGEGKYPAFRDVLISKLSPRMSSQACQYWLNHASVFTSRNGHGLALGLSAEVQTLCKAKTLNEQREIWPRIRRVLMSRSLHWTIIGTEWFAWKAAGVPPAQRRMIQEDFVEQEGLLDPGAQGSDVRGQAMWEYIVNTLDPVVRDTLISEDNYFYLLCLQGQYSRRCHPGYLTAKAHTKLSRPEAFDGLRIHTDEINEVITRIAPGTLTIAVVMDSMDWFDPAGDEAATQVQALNYALRLGGRVLLRSAGLKPWYISVFEQFGFSTRRAGARLPGTSIDRVNMYASTWICTKTEDLIEPRGVNPMDLLERVHSGNGPANFSSSRTECWVPPLLVGDLPGLYYSAQVIGNSHLQQVASSRDNSRTPTQADIDRDGARGPLGGLTNTLGSAVTGVTDTVGNTVGSVGKGVSDTASGATKGVSDTAKGTGDTAKGATDSAGKQTGQNPLGL
;
A
#
# COMPACT_ATOMS: atom_id res chain seq x y z
N MET A 1 -56.92 -10.72 30.69
CA MET A 1 -56.93 -10.10 32.04
C MET A 1 -55.53 -9.60 32.33
N ALA A 2 -55.44 -8.40 32.89
CA ALA A 2 -54.26 -7.55 32.98
C ALA A 2 -53.28 -7.95 34.09
N SER A 3 -51.98 -7.65 33.88
CA SER A 3 -51.06 -7.17 34.93
C SER A 3 -49.81 -6.49 34.34
N VAL A 4 -49.86 -5.14 34.33
CA VAL A 4 -48.87 -4.05 34.54
C VAL A 4 -47.34 -4.33 34.41
N PRO A 5 -46.56 -3.39 33.81
CA PRO A 5 -45.13 -3.52 33.51
C PRO A 5 -44.20 -3.13 34.68
N PHE A 6 -42.99 -3.70 34.72
CA PHE A 6 -41.91 -3.27 35.60
C PHE A 6 -40.91 -2.40 34.82
N ASP A 7 -40.92 -1.10 35.11
CA ASP A 7 -39.86 -0.15 34.77
C ASP A 7 -38.60 -0.43 35.60
N LEU A 8 -37.44 -0.58 34.95
CA LEU A 8 -36.11 -0.13 35.38
C LEU A 8 -35.10 -0.54 34.30
N PRO A 9 -34.38 0.40 33.63
CA PRO A 9 -33.04 0.76 34.10
C PRO A 9 -32.57 2.16 33.63
N ILE A 10 -33.01 3.25 34.26
CA ILE A 10 -32.50 4.61 33.94
C ILE A 10 -31.52 5.13 35.02
N LYS A 11 -31.57 4.59 36.24
CA LYS A 11 -30.78 5.11 37.38
C LYS A 11 -29.30 4.69 37.40
N LEU A 12 -28.88 3.66 36.65
CA LEU A 12 -27.52 3.13 36.73
C LEU A 12 -26.52 3.88 35.82
N HIS A 13 -26.95 4.38 34.65
CA HIS A 13 -26.09 5.13 33.73
C HIS A 13 -25.75 6.54 34.22
N HIS A 14 -26.69 7.24 34.85
CA HIS A 14 -26.41 8.56 35.41
C HIS A 14 -25.40 8.49 36.56
N ALA A 15 -25.41 7.41 37.36
CA ALA A 15 -24.42 7.20 38.42
C ALA A 15 -23.00 6.98 37.89
N GLN A 16 -22.84 6.24 36.78
CA GLN A 16 -21.53 5.99 36.16
C GLN A 16 -20.94 7.24 35.51
N ILE A 17 -21.78 8.05 34.86
CA ILE A 17 -21.36 9.33 34.26
C ILE A 17 -20.96 10.32 35.36
N LEU A 18 -21.73 10.39 36.46
CA LEU A 18 -21.38 11.21 37.63
C LEU A 18 -20.07 10.74 38.28
N LEU A 19 -19.81 9.44 38.37
CA LEU A 19 -18.56 8.89 38.89
C LEU A 19 -17.35 9.23 38.02
N ALA A 20 -17.47 9.09 36.70
CA ALA A 20 -16.40 9.45 35.76
C ALA A 20 -16.13 10.96 35.75
N ALA A 21 -17.19 11.79 35.74
CA ALA A 21 -17.07 13.24 35.82
C ALA A 21 -16.46 13.69 37.16
N SER A 22 -16.85 13.05 38.26
CA SER A 22 -16.30 13.33 39.60
C SER A 22 -14.82 12.91 39.70
N ALA A 23 -14.43 11.79 39.08
CA ALA A 23 -13.03 11.34 39.05
C ALA A 23 -12.15 12.32 38.25
N VAL A 24 -12.65 12.82 37.11
CA VAL A 24 -11.96 13.84 36.31
C VAL A 24 -11.88 15.16 37.09
N LEU A 25 -12.95 15.59 37.74
CA LEU A 25 -12.94 16.81 38.56
C LEU A 25 -11.98 16.69 39.75
N PHE A 26 -11.93 15.53 40.39
CA PHE A 26 -11.04 15.27 41.52
C PHE A 26 -9.58 15.22 41.09
N PHE A 27 -9.29 14.65 39.91
CA PHE A 27 -7.96 14.67 39.32
C PHE A 27 -7.50 16.09 38.98
N VAL A 28 -8.37 16.89 38.34
CA VAL A 28 -8.08 18.29 38.02
C VAL A 28 -7.90 19.11 39.29
N ALA A 29 -8.75 18.93 40.31
CA ALA A 29 -8.62 19.59 41.61
C ALA A 29 -7.34 19.18 42.35
N ALA A 30 -6.96 17.90 42.33
CA ALA A 30 -5.73 17.42 42.96
C ALA A 30 -4.48 18.00 42.28
N VAL A 31 -4.48 18.10 40.95
CA VAL A 31 -3.42 18.77 40.19
C VAL A 31 -3.37 20.26 40.51
N PHE A 32 -4.51 20.93 40.64
CA PHE A 32 -4.59 22.34 41.01
C PHE A 32 -4.11 22.60 42.44
N VAL A 33 -4.44 21.72 43.39
CA VAL A 33 -3.99 21.77 44.80
C VAL A 33 -2.48 21.51 44.88
N LEU A 34 -1.94 20.55 44.14
CA LEU A 34 -0.49 20.30 44.04
C LEU A 34 0.26 21.48 43.41
N ALA A 35 -0.33 22.14 42.41
CA ALA A 35 0.23 23.34 41.79
C ALA A 35 0.23 24.55 42.74
N LEU A 36 -0.78 24.66 43.63
CA LEU A 36 -0.92 25.76 44.59
C LEU A 36 -0.17 25.54 45.92
N SER A 37 0.16 24.30 46.29
CA SER A 37 0.74 23.98 47.61
C SER A 37 2.27 24.10 47.71
N GLY A 38 2.96 24.51 46.64
CA GLY A 38 4.35 25.00 46.71
C GLY A 38 5.40 24.00 47.22
N THR A 39 5.07 22.71 47.34
CA THR A 39 5.97 21.69 47.88
C THR A 39 6.94 21.21 46.81
N LYS A 40 8.23 21.51 47.00
CA LYS A 40 9.32 20.98 46.18
C LYS A 40 9.56 19.52 46.56
N LEU A 41 9.10 18.58 45.73
CA LEU A 41 9.42 17.15 45.85
C LEU A 41 10.87 16.87 45.39
N PRO A 42 11.58 15.88 45.97
CA PRO A 42 12.96 15.57 45.63
C PRO A 42 13.04 14.89 44.26
N LEU A 43 13.89 15.44 43.39
CA LEU A 43 13.77 15.35 41.93
C LEU A 43 14.74 14.38 41.24
N ASP A 44 15.32 13.41 41.96
CA ASP A 44 16.40 12.58 41.39
C ASP A 44 16.05 11.10 41.13
N ALA A 45 14.81 10.66 41.37
CA ALA A 45 14.40 9.25 41.16
C ALA A 45 13.54 8.98 39.90
N PHE A 46 13.17 10.01 39.12
CA PHE A 46 12.11 9.88 38.08
C PHE A 46 12.42 10.59 36.75
N GLY A 47 13.67 10.56 36.25
CA GLY A 47 14.11 11.27 35.04
C GLY A 47 13.12 11.30 33.83
N PRO A 48 12.54 10.17 33.39
CA PRO A 48 11.62 10.16 32.24
C PRO A 48 10.27 10.82 32.53
N VAL A 49 9.73 10.64 33.75
CA VAL A 49 8.45 11.21 34.17
C VAL A 49 8.61 12.70 34.42
N THR A 50 9.70 13.13 35.05
CA THR A 50 10.04 14.54 35.23
C THR A 50 10.18 15.27 33.89
N SER A 51 10.83 14.63 32.91
CA SER A 51 10.99 15.19 31.56
C SER A 51 9.65 15.32 30.84
N PHE A 52 8.79 14.31 30.94
CA PHE A 52 7.43 14.35 30.40
C PHE A 52 6.57 15.41 31.11
N CYS A 53 6.65 15.53 32.43
CA CYS A 53 5.93 16.55 33.21
C CYS A 53 6.44 17.97 32.93
N ARG A 54 7.74 18.16 32.71
CA ARG A 54 8.30 19.46 32.26
C ARG A 54 7.84 19.81 30.86
N PHE A 55 7.84 18.85 29.93
CA PHE A 55 7.29 19.03 28.60
C PHE A 55 5.78 19.34 28.65
N PHE A 56 5.02 18.60 29.45
CA PHE A 56 3.59 18.82 29.64
C PHE A 56 3.34 20.19 30.27
N TYR A 57 4.03 20.56 31.33
CA TYR A 57 3.90 21.88 31.92
C TYR A 57 4.26 22.99 30.93
N ALA A 58 5.39 22.87 30.23
CA ALA A 58 5.85 23.89 29.30
C ALA A 58 5.03 24.00 28.00
N SER A 59 4.35 22.93 27.57
CA SER A 59 3.53 22.92 26.35
C SER A 59 2.01 23.02 26.64
N PHE A 60 1.57 22.76 27.87
CA PHE A 60 0.13 22.67 28.22
C PHE A 60 -0.30 23.62 29.36
N LEU A 61 0.61 24.12 30.20
CA LEU A 61 0.26 24.89 31.41
C LEU A 61 1.04 26.20 31.59
N LYS A 62 2.21 26.36 30.96
CA LYS A 62 3.05 27.55 31.11
C LYS A 62 2.36 28.72 30.42
N PRO A 63 1.98 29.79 31.14
CA PRO A 63 1.42 30.98 30.51
C PRO A 63 2.47 31.58 29.57
N HIS A 64 2.11 31.79 28.31
CA HIS A 64 2.95 32.53 27.37
C HIS A 64 3.02 33.98 27.84
N THR A 65 4.02 34.31 28.66
CA THR A 65 4.39 35.69 28.93
C THR A 65 4.99 36.24 27.65
N GLY A 66 4.16 36.89 26.84
CA GLY A 66 4.62 37.79 25.80
C GLY A 66 5.29 38.97 26.49
N ASP A 67 6.58 38.84 26.82
CA ASP A 67 7.40 40.01 27.09
C ASP A 67 7.41 40.82 25.80
N SER A 68 6.77 41.98 25.86
CA SER A 68 6.50 42.93 24.77
C SER A 68 7.76 43.64 24.25
N THR A 69 8.91 42.96 24.23
CA THR A 69 10.22 43.54 23.86
C THR A 69 10.93 42.84 22.70
N GLY A 70 10.39 41.74 22.14
CA GLY A 70 10.93 41.09 20.94
C GLY A 70 9.86 40.71 19.92
N SER A 71 9.61 41.55 18.91
CA SER A 71 8.64 41.28 17.85
C SER A 71 9.18 40.27 16.83
N GLY A 72 8.82 38.99 16.94
CA GLY A 72 9.11 38.01 15.89
C GLY A 72 8.94 36.54 16.26
N GLN A 73 8.91 35.67 15.25
CA GLN A 73 8.80 34.21 15.41
C GLN A 73 10.03 33.62 16.14
N GLN A 74 11.23 34.16 15.92
CA GLN A 74 12.46 33.73 16.59
C GLN A 74 12.36 33.93 18.11
N ALA A 75 11.83 35.06 18.59
CA ALA A 75 11.65 35.30 20.02
C ALA A 75 10.65 34.33 20.65
N ALA A 76 9.57 34.00 19.93
CA ALA A 76 8.60 32.99 20.37
C ALA A 76 9.24 31.59 20.48
N LEU A 77 9.96 31.14 19.44
CA LEU A 77 10.67 29.85 19.46
C LEU A 77 11.73 29.79 20.55
N GLU A 78 12.51 30.86 20.72
CA GLU A 78 13.56 30.93 21.74
C GLU A 78 12.97 30.88 23.16
N SER A 79 11.86 31.57 23.41
CA SER A 79 11.15 31.50 24.71
C SER A 79 10.63 30.09 25.04
N PHE A 80 10.30 29.31 24.01
CA PHE A 80 9.83 27.93 24.10
C PHE A 80 10.99 26.94 24.30
N TYR A 81 12.04 27.02 23.46
CA TYR A 81 13.14 26.07 23.46
C TYR A 81 14.17 26.30 24.56
N LYS A 82 14.42 27.54 24.99
CA LYS A 82 15.41 27.84 26.03
C LYS A 82 15.14 27.08 27.34
N ALA A 83 13.87 26.87 27.69
CA ALA A 83 13.48 26.12 28.89
C ALA A 83 13.59 24.59 28.75
N GLN A 84 13.76 24.08 27.52
CA GLN A 84 13.71 22.65 27.19
C GLN A 84 14.98 22.12 26.49
N ALA A 85 15.93 22.98 26.12
CA ALA A 85 17.07 22.65 25.27
C ALA A 85 17.86 21.42 25.77
N ASP A 86 18.10 21.32 27.08
CA ASP A 86 18.87 20.22 27.70
C ASP A 86 18.12 18.87 27.72
N VAL A 87 16.80 18.87 27.55
CA VAL A 87 15.93 17.67 27.61
C VAL A 87 15.18 17.43 26.28
N TYR A 88 15.53 18.21 25.25
CA TYR A 88 14.81 18.31 24.00
C TYR A 88 14.70 16.95 23.29
N ASP A 89 15.83 16.23 23.16
CA ASP A 89 15.89 14.95 22.47
C ASP A 89 15.15 13.83 23.21
N ALA A 90 15.32 13.77 24.54
CA ALA A 90 14.74 12.72 25.38
C ALA A 90 13.20 12.75 25.39
N THR A 91 12.63 13.95 25.35
CA THR A 91 11.18 14.16 25.29
C THR A 91 10.63 14.00 23.88
N ARG A 92 11.32 14.53 22.85
CA ARG A 92 10.82 14.53 21.47
C ARG A 92 11.07 13.25 20.69
N LYS A 93 11.97 12.34 21.10
CA LYS A 93 12.12 11.02 20.43
C LYS A 93 10.82 10.22 20.41
N ARG A 94 9.99 10.35 21.44
CA ARG A 94 8.71 9.64 21.55
C ARG A 94 7.56 10.33 20.80
N LEU A 95 7.61 11.66 20.68
CA LEU A 95 6.61 12.49 20.01
C LEU A 95 6.81 12.56 18.49
N LEU A 96 8.06 12.76 18.06
CA LEU A 96 8.42 13.06 16.69
C LEU A 96 8.90 11.78 15.99
N ARG A 97 7.94 10.91 15.67
CA ARG A 97 8.15 9.63 14.98
C ARG A 97 8.52 9.85 13.50
N GLY A 98 8.89 8.79 12.78
CA GLY A 98 9.18 8.89 11.34
C GLY A 98 10.48 9.58 10.92
N ARG A 99 11.19 10.31 11.79
CA ARG A 99 12.49 10.91 11.42
C ARG A 99 13.53 9.87 11.03
N GLU A 100 13.68 8.85 11.87
CA GLU A 100 14.63 7.76 11.62
C GLU A 100 14.24 6.97 10.37
N ASP A 101 12.94 6.74 10.15
CA ASP A 101 12.43 6.13 8.91
C ASP A 101 12.76 7.00 7.67
N MET A 102 12.54 8.32 7.74
CA MET A 102 12.88 9.26 6.68
C MET A 102 14.39 9.22 6.38
N LEU A 103 15.23 9.28 7.42
CA LEU A 103 16.69 9.19 7.29
C LEU A 103 17.12 7.87 6.66
N GLY A 104 16.54 6.75 7.06
CA GLY A 104 16.81 5.44 6.47
C GLY A 104 16.40 5.37 4.99
N LEU A 105 15.25 5.94 4.63
CA LEU A 105 14.78 5.99 3.24
C LEU A 105 15.70 6.86 2.37
N VAL A 106 16.10 8.05 2.83
CA VAL A 106 17.00 8.92 2.06
C VAL A 106 18.40 8.30 1.96
N ALA A 107 18.89 7.67 3.03
CA ALA A 107 20.16 6.97 3.04
C ALA A 107 20.20 5.81 2.03
N ALA A 108 19.14 5.01 1.99
CA ALA A 108 19.02 3.91 1.02
C ALA A 108 19.03 4.43 -0.43
N GLN A 109 18.35 5.55 -0.68
CA GLN A 109 18.34 6.20 -2.00
C GLN A 109 19.70 6.78 -2.39
N LEU A 110 20.38 7.47 -1.48
CA LEU A 110 21.73 8.00 -1.71
C LEU A 110 22.73 6.88 -2.00
N LYS A 111 22.70 5.81 -1.20
CA LYS A 111 23.56 4.63 -1.41
C LYS A 111 23.32 4.01 -2.78
N HIS A 112 22.06 3.84 -3.18
CA HIS A 112 21.70 3.34 -4.51
C HIS A 112 22.24 4.23 -5.63
N LYS A 113 22.10 5.57 -5.52
CA LYS A 113 22.64 6.53 -6.50
C LYS A 113 24.16 6.45 -6.61
N VAL A 114 24.89 6.46 -5.49
CA VAL A 114 26.36 6.39 -5.47
C VAL A 114 26.88 5.08 -6.08
N GLN A 115 26.23 3.95 -5.77
CA GLN A 115 26.59 2.65 -6.33
C GLN A 115 26.36 2.57 -7.84
N ARG A 116 25.21 3.11 -8.32
CA ARG A 116 24.88 3.12 -9.74
C ARG A 116 25.88 3.91 -10.58
N ASP A 117 26.38 5.02 -10.03
CA ASP A 117 27.31 5.90 -10.74
C ASP A 117 28.78 5.43 -10.59
N GLY A 118 29.02 4.23 -10.06
CA GLY A 118 30.34 3.60 -9.96
C GLY A 118 31.34 4.36 -9.08
N GLY A 119 30.87 5.21 -8.16
CA GLY A 119 31.71 6.07 -7.33
C GLY A 119 32.36 7.24 -8.08
N SER A 120 31.93 7.53 -9.32
CA SER A 120 32.46 8.65 -10.12
C SER A 120 31.99 10.03 -9.67
N ARG A 121 30.92 10.10 -8.86
CA ARG A 121 30.40 11.37 -8.33
C ARG A 121 31.18 11.85 -7.11
N PRO A 122 31.33 13.17 -6.92
CA PRO A 122 31.84 13.73 -5.68
C PRO A 122 30.95 13.31 -4.50
N LYS A 123 31.54 13.29 -3.31
CA LYS A 123 30.80 13.01 -2.07
C LYS A 123 29.66 14.03 -1.89
N PRO A 124 28.46 13.58 -1.49
CA PRO A 124 27.29 14.44 -1.41
C PRO A 124 27.43 15.55 -0.37
N THR A 125 26.83 16.70 -0.68
CA THR A 125 26.62 17.80 0.28
C THR A 125 25.23 17.67 0.91
N TRP A 126 25.15 17.78 2.25
CA TRP A 126 23.88 17.69 3.01
C TRP A 126 23.54 19.01 3.70
N VAL A 127 22.31 19.50 3.53
CA VAL A 127 21.73 20.63 4.29
C VAL A 127 20.52 20.15 5.11
N ASP A 128 20.57 20.28 6.44
CA ASP A 128 19.45 19.99 7.35
C ASP A 128 18.78 21.30 7.81
N ILE A 129 17.57 21.57 7.30
CA ILE A 129 16.82 22.80 7.54
C ILE A 129 15.88 22.64 8.73
N GLY A 130 16.04 23.50 9.73
CA GLY A 130 15.44 23.34 11.05
C GLY A 130 16.05 22.15 11.80
N GLY A 131 17.37 21.99 11.69
CA GLY A 131 18.09 20.84 12.25
C GLY A 131 18.16 20.80 13.78
N GLY A 132 17.74 21.88 14.45
CA GLY A 132 17.62 21.95 15.90
C GLY A 132 18.90 21.59 16.63
N THR A 133 18.84 20.57 17.48
CA THR A 133 19.96 20.08 18.31
C THR A 133 20.99 19.26 17.53
N GLY A 134 20.81 19.07 16.21
CA GLY A 134 21.66 18.21 15.38
C GLY A 134 21.34 16.71 15.46
N TYR A 135 20.19 16.33 16.03
CA TYR A 135 19.81 14.93 16.21
C TYR A 135 19.79 14.14 14.89
N ASN A 136 19.24 14.71 13.81
CA ASN A 136 19.14 13.99 12.53
C ASN A 136 20.51 13.60 11.98
N ILE A 137 21.48 14.51 12.09
CA ILE A 137 22.86 14.30 11.63
C ILE A 137 23.51 13.19 12.44
N GLU A 138 23.38 13.18 13.77
CA GLU A 138 23.88 12.06 14.59
C GLU A 138 23.16 10.74 14.28
N ALA A 139 21.83 10.76 14.12
CA ALA A 139 21.04 9.57 13.83
C ALA A 139 21.38 8.93 12.47
N MET A 140 21.76 9.75 11.48
CA MET A 140 22.17 9.29 10.14
C MET A 140 23.34 8.31 10.19
N GLN A 141 24.20 8.37 11.22
CA GLN A 141 25.33 7.43 11.42
C GLN A 141 24.90 5.95 11.43
N THR A 142 23.64 5.68 11.80
CA THR A 142 23.08 4.31 11.79
C THR A 142 22.97 3.75 10.36
N TYR A 143 22.86 4.61 9.35
CA TYR A 143 22.62 4.23 7.96
C TYR A 143 23.81 4.52 7.04
N LEU A 144 24.49 5.65 7.25
CA LEU A 144 25.64 6.10 6.47
C LEU A 144 26.72 6.59 7.43
N ASP A 145 27.99 6.28 7.15
CA ASP A 145 29.11 6.79 7.94
C ASP A 145 29.29 8.30 7.69
N VAL A 146 28.71 9.13 8.55
CA VAL A 146 28.51 10.57 8.33
C VAL A 146 29.82 11.31 8.02
N PRO A 147 30.91 11.14 8.80
CA PRO A 147 32.16 11.87 8.56
C PRO A 147 32.85 11.53 7.25
N THR A 148 32.62 10.32 6.70
CA THR A 148 33.30 9.85 5.49
C THR A 148 32.43 9.86 4.26
N PHE A 149 31.11 9.76 4.42
CA PHE A 149 30.16 9.69 3.32
C PHE A 149 29.90 11.07 2.70
N PHE A 150 29.73 12.11 3.53
CA PHE A 150 29.44 13.47 3.05
C PHE A 150 30.72 14.29 2.85
N SER A 151 30.71 15.19 1.88
CA SER A 151 31.79 16.17 1.68
C SER A 151 31.66 17.36 2.62
N SER A 152 30.42 17.78 2.88
CA SER A 152 30.08 18.91 3.74
C SER A 152 28.66 18.75 4.27
N ILE A 153 28.46 19.15 5.52
CA ILE A 153 27.17 19.09 6.20
C ILE A 153 26.88 20.46 6.79
N TYR A 154 25.69 20.99 6.49
CA TYR A 154 25.19 22.27 6.97
C TYR A 154 23.95 22.04 7.82
N LEU A 155 23.96 22.53 9.05
CA LEU A 155 22.78 22.61 9.90
C LEU A 155 22.30 24.06 9.91
N VAL A 156 21.07 24.29 9.46
CA VAL A 156 20.44 25.62 9.45
C VAL A 156 19.31 25.64 10.46
N ASP A 157 19.37 26.53 11.46
CA ASP A 157 18.30 26.68 12.44
C ASP A 157 18.12 28.13 12.89
N LEU A 158 16.90 28.51 13.27
CA LEU A 158 16.58 29.87 13.69
C LEU A 158 16.87 30.11 15.19
N SER A 159 16.92 29.06 16.02
CA SER A 159 17.14 29.17 17.47
C SER A 159 18.63 29.11 17.84
N PRO A 160 19.19 30.19 18.42
CA PRO A 160 20.57 30.19 18.92
C PRO A 160 20.80 29.13 20.01
N SER A 161 19.81 28.89 20.89
CA SER A 161 19.93 27.88 21.94
C SER A 161 20.04 26.46 21.38
N LEU A 162 19.26 26.11 20.35
CA LEU A 162 19.35 24.79 19.71
C LEU A 162 20.65 24.63 18.93
N CYS A 163 21.07 25.66 18.18
CA CYS A 163 22.36 25.70 17.52
C CYS A 163 23.52 25.42 18.50
N GLU A 164 23.46 25.99 19.70
CA GLU A 164 24.51 25.83 20.70
C GLU A 164 24.60 24.39 21.22
N VAL A 165 23.44 23.73 21.42
CA VAL A 165 23.39 22.28 21.70
C VAL A 165 23.98 21.47 20.55
N ALA A 166 23.70 21.86 19.30
CA ALA A 166 24.28 21.19 18.13
C ALA A 166 25.81 21.36 18.06
N ARG A 167 26.35 22.54 18.38
CA ARG A 167 27.83 22.76 18.41
C ARG A 167 28.49 21.81 19.39
N ARG A 168 28.00 21.79 20.63
CA ARG A 168 28.51 20.88 21.68
C ARG A 168 28.38 19.42 21.28
N ARG A 169 27.30 19.04 20.59
CA ARG A 169 27.11 17.67 20.08
C ARG A 169 28.21 17.30 19.09
N PHE A 170 28.45 18.11 18.07
CA PHE A 170 29.42 17.77 17.03
C PHE A 170 30.87 17.96 17.48
N GLU A 171 31.15 18.89 18.40
CA GLU A 171 32.44 18.97 19.11
C GLU A 171 32.71 17.67 19.88
N ARG A 172 31.73 17.15 20.63
CA ARG A 172 31.83 15.87 21.35
C ARG A 172 32.04 14.68 20.41
N LEU A 173 31.40 14.68 19.24
CA LEU A 173 31.52 13.62 18.25
C LEU A 173 32.80 13.75 17.38
N GLY A 174 33.45 14.91 17.40
CA GLY A 174 34.58 15.23 16.52
C GLY A 174 34.19 15.36 15.05
N TRP A 175 32.95 15.77 14.74
CA TRP A 175 32.45 15.86 13.37
C TRP A 175 32.48 17.30 12.86
N ASP A 176 32.94 17.48 11.62
CA ASP A 176 32.95 18.79 10.95
C ASP A 176 31.57 19.10 10.35
N VAL A 177 30.74 19.78 11.13
CA VAL A 177 29.39 20.21 10.73
C VAL A 177 29.29 21.73 10.85
N LYS A 178 28.92 22.39 9.75
CA LYS A 178 28.76 23.85 9.71
C LYS A 178 27.39 24.24 10.26
N ILE A 179 27.36 24.82 11.46
CA ILE A 179 26.12 25.27 12.11
C ILE A 179 25.86 26.75 11.79
N VAL A 180 24.75 26.99 11.10
CA VAL A 180 24.33 28.30 10.61
C VAL A 180 23.04 28.71 11.33
N CYS A 181 23.16 29.66 12.26
CA CYS A 181 22.00 30.18 12.99
C CYS A 181 21.36 31.32 12.21
N GLN A 182 20.42 30.98 11.34
CA GLN A 182 19.85 31.90 10.36
C GLN A 182 18.42 31.47 10.01
N ASP A 183 17.60 32.42 9.57
CA ASP A 183 16.32 32.14 8.94
C ASP A 183 16.53 31.36 7.62
N ALA A 184 15.88 30.20 7.51
CA ALA A 184 15.94 29.32 6.34
C ALA A 184 15.61 30.02 5.01
N ARG A 185 14.78 31.08 5.03
CA ARG A 185 14.44 31.88 3.84
C ARG A 185 15.65 32.64 3.28
N SER A 186 16.57 33.02 4.16
CA SER A 186 17.75 33.81 3.81
C SER A 186 19.01 32.97 3.56
N PHE A 187 19.00 31.68 3.93
CA PHE A 187 20.16 30.81 3.75
C PHE A 187 20.51 30.62 2.26
N ARG A 188 21.79 30.74 1.91
CA ARG A 188 22.34 30.49 0.57
C ARG A 188 23.62 29.66 0.71
N LEU A 189 23.68 28.51 0.06
CA LEU A 189 24.85 27.61 0.13
C LEU A 189 26.11 28.24 -0.48
N ASP A 190 25.94 29.03 -1.55
CA ASP A 190 27.02 29.71 -2.27
C ASP A 190 27.87 30.64 -1.37
N GLU A 191 27.27 31.20 -0.31
CA GLU A 191 27.96 32.10 0.64
C GLU A 191 28.97 31.35 1.54
N TYR A 192 28.78 30.04 1.73
CA TYR A 192 29.61 29.21 2.62
C TYR A 192 30.56 28.27 1.87
N GLU A 193 30.40 28.15 0.56
CA GLU A 193 31.29 27.43 -0.35
C GLU A 193 32.27 28.38 -1.05
N GLY A 194 32.95 29.24 -0.28
CA GLY A 194 34.21 29.89 -0.64
C GLY A 194 34.40 30.38 -2.08
N VAL A 195 33.41 31.08 -2.66
CA VAL A 195 33.55 31.65 -4.01
C VAL A 195 34.24 33.02 -3.91
N TRP A 196 35.42 33.13 -4.53
CA TRP A 196 36.01 34.41 -4.90
C TRP A 196 35.10 35.06 -5.96
N LEU A 197 34.19 35.93 -5.53
CA LEU A 197 33.48 36.81 -6.45
C LEU A 197 34.48 37.88 -6.89
N GLY A 198 34.80 37.91 -8.19
CA GLY A 198 35.47 39.08 -8.79
C GLY A 198 34.69 40.38 -8.52
N PRO A 199 35.27 41.55 -8.83
CA PRO A 199 34.78 42.84 -8.32
C PRO A 199 33.29 43.06 -8.66
N PRO A 200 32.55 43.75 -7.76
CA PRO A 200 31.10 43.89 -7.86
C PRO A 200 30.77 44.69 -9.11
N SER A 201 30.16 44.03 -10.10
CA SER A 201 29.53 44.74 -11.22
C SER A 201 28.24 45.37 -10.72
N ILE A 202 28.09 46.64 -11.10
CA ILE A 202 27.11 47.61 -10.65
C ILE A 202 25.67 47.07 -10.70
N LEU A 203 24.95 47.30 -9.59
CA LEU A 203 23.51 47.17 -9.44
C LEU A 203 22.75 47.78 -10.64
N SER A 204 21.98 46.94 -11.34
CA SER A 204 20.85 47.39 -12.17
C SER A 204 19.58 47.30 -11.32
N PRO A 205 18.71 48.33 -11.28
CA PRO A 205 17.48 48.31 -10.51
C PRO A 205 16.52 47.23 -11.02
N TRP A 206 15.83 46.59 -10.08
CA TRP A 206 14.76 45.63 -10.30
C TRP A 206 13.60 46.28 -11.07
N ASN A 207 13.27 45.74 -12.24
CA ASN A 207 12.02 46.05 -12.94
C ASN A 207 10.95 45.02 -12.55
N ASP A 208 9.85 45.50 -11.99
CA ASP A 208 8.73 44.76 -11.40
C ASP A 208 7.82 43.99 -12.40
N HIS A 209 8.30 43.64 -13.59
CA HIS A 209 7.46 43.06 -14.65
C HIS A 209 7.80 41.62 -15.09
N ASP A 210 8.70 40.90 -14.42
CA ASP A 210 9.17 39.57 -14.87
C ASP A 210 8.73 38.38 -14.00
N PHE A 211 7.51 38.45 -13.42
CA PHE A 211 6.82 37.29 -12.85
C PHE A 211 6.28 36.40 -13.98
N GLY A 212 7.13 35.53 -14.56
CA GLY A 212 6.62 34.53 -15.51
C GLY A 212 7.61 33.71 -16.34
N ARG A 213 8.91 34.03 -16.37
CA ARG A 213 9.87 33.24 -17.17
C ARG A 213 10.86 32.46 -16.31
N SER A 214 10.67 31.14 -16.32
CA SER A 214 11.53 30.11 -15.72
C SER A 214 12.90 29.92 -16.42
N ASN A 215 13.38 30.91 -17.16
CA ASN A 215 14.62 30.83 -17.96
C ASN A 215 15.89 31.24 -17.20
N LEU A 216 15.81 31.54 -15.90
CA LEU A 216 16.99 31.85 -15.07
C LEU A 216 17.75 30.60 -14.56
N LEU A 217 17.32 29.39 -14.95
CA LEU A 217 18.00 28.14 -14.61
C LEU A 217 19.20 27.81 -15.52
N GLU A 218 19.41 28.54 -16.62
CA GLU A 218 20.43 28.20 -17.63
C GLU A 218 21.84 28.75 -17.37
N SER A 219 22.05 29.57 -16.35
CA SER A 219 23.35 30.26 -16.15
C SER A 219 24.15 29.88 -14.90
N ARG A 220 23.80 28.79 -14.18
CA ARG A 220 24.66 28.27 -13.10
C ARG A 220 25.64 27.22 -13.63
N PRO A 221 26.95 27.31 -13.33
CA PRO A 221 27.91 26.26 -13.67
C PRO A 221 27.47 24.93 -13.07
N HIS A 222 27.60 23.86 -13.85
CA HIS A 222 27.20 22.51 -13.48
C HIS A 222 27.90 22.08 -12.16
N GLY A 223 27.12 21.69 -11.14
CA GLY A 223 27.65 21.02 -9.93
C GLY A 223 27.54 21.73 -8.57
N LYS A 224 26.78 22.83 -8.42
CA LYS A 224 26.75 23.63 -7.17
C LYS A 224 25.38 23.66 -6.46
N GLY A 225 24.96 22.56 -5.86
CA GLY A 225 23.71 22.48 -5.08
C GLY A 225 23.77 21.33 -4.07
N ALA A 226 22.89 21.33 -3.07
CA ALA A 226 22.83 20.28 -2.07
C ALA A 226 22.30 18.97 -2.68
N ASP A 227 22.99 17.85 -2.42
CA ASP A 227 22.58 16.53 -2.88
C ASP A 227 21.54 15.89 -1.95
N LEU A 228 21.55 16.30 -0.68
CA LEU A 228 20.52 15.97 0.29
C LEU A 228 20.05 17.25 0.99
N ILE A 229 18.74 17.46 1.03
CA ILE A 229 18.10 18.44 1.90
C ILE A 229 17.14 17.68 2.82
N THR A 230 17.21 17.93 4.13
CA THR A 230 16.25 17.34 5.07
C THR A 230 15.48 18.41 5.84
N MET A 231 14.22 18.12 6.13
CA MET A 231 13.36 18.89 7.02
C MET A 231 12.62 17.93 7.94
N SER A 232 12.71 18.13 9.25
CA SER A 232 12.07 17.25 10.21
C SER A 232 11.30 18.06 11.23
N TYR A 233 9.98 18.08 11.11
CA TYR A 233 9.07 18.82 11.99
C TYR A 233 9.42 20.32 12.05
N SER A 234 9.89 20.85 10.92
CA SER A 234 10.30 22.25 10.75
C SER A 234 9.39 22.99 9.78
N LEU A 235 8.82 22.33 8.76
CA LEU A 235 7.97 22.98 7.76
C LEU A 235 6.65 23.46 8.37
N SER A 236 6.04 22.67 9.26
CA SER A 236 4.85 23.06 10.02
C SER A 236 5.10 24.24 10.97
N MET A 237 6.36 24.45 11.38
CA MET A 237 6.76 25.56 12.24
C MET A 237 7.04 26.85 11.44
N ILE A 238 7.08 26.82 10.11
CA ILE A 238 7.40 27.98 9.26
C ILE A 238 6.09 28.58 8.70
N PRO A 239 5.74 29.83 9.07
CA PRO A 239 4.56 30.52 8.56
C PRO A 239 4.65 30.78 7.04
N ASP A 240 5.76 31.35 6.58
CA ASP A 240 6.03 31.61 5.16
C ASP A 240 6.76 30.43 4.51
N TYR A 241 6.07 29.28 4.46
CA TYR A 241 6.64 28.04 3.95
C TYR A 241 6.82 28.06 2.43
N TYR A 242 6.06 28.88 1.69
CA TYR A 242 6.19 29.04 0.24
C TYR A 242 7.61 29.48 -0.13
N SER A 243 8.09 30.58 0.47
CA SER A 243 9.43 31.10 0.21
C SER A 243 10.55 30.09 0.52
N VAL A 244 10.38 29.27 1.57
CA VAL A 244 11.36 28.25 1.94
C VAL A 244 11.37 27.10 0.93
N VAL A 245 10.20 26.55 0.58
CA VAL A 245 10.06 25.48 -0.42
C VAL A 245 10.61 25.93 -1.78
N ASP A 246 10.40 27.19 -2.14
CA ASP A 246 10.91 27.80 -3.36
C ASP A 246 12.44 27.91 -3.36
N SER A 247 13.00 28.39 -2.24
CA SER A 247 14.44 28.46 -2.03
C SER A 247 15.08 27.06 -2.12
N ILE A 248 14.49 26.05 -1.50
CA ILE A 248 14.95 24.66 -1.55
C ILE A 248 15.03 24.15 -2.99
N SER A 249 14.03 24.46 -3.82
CA SER A 249 14.02 24.07 -5.24
C SER A 249 15.18 24.65 -6.04
N SER A 250 15.73 25.79 -5.61
CA SER A 250 16.94 26.41 -6.19
C SER A 250 18.24 25.92 -5.55
N LEU A 251 18.17 25.47 -4.29
CA LEU A 251 19.30 24.96 -3.52
C LEU A 251 19.65 23.50 -3.88
N LEU A 252 18.65 22.71 -4.27
CA LEU A 252 18.80 21.29 -4.58
C LEU A 252 19.60 21.08 -5.87
N SER A 253 20.58 20.16 -5.85
CA SER A 253 21.29 19.77 -7.06
C SER A 253 20.32 19.09 -8.07
N PRO A 254 20.59 19.09 -9.39
CA PRO A 254 19.69 18.48 -10.38
C PRO A 254 19.37 17.01 -10.12
N GLY A 255 20.30 16.27 -9.48
CA GLY A 255 20.11 14.89 -9.05
C GLY A 255 19.87 14.72 -7.55
N GLY A 256 19.66 15.82 -6.83
CA GLY A 256 19.53 15.87 -5.39
C GLY A 256 18.24 15.22 -4.88
N LEU A 257 18.20 15.01 -3.57
CA LEU A 257 17.08 14.40 -2.85
C LEU A 257 16.64 15.33 -1.73
N ILE A 258 15.33 15.51 -1.57
CA ILE A 258 14.74 16.13 -0.39
C ILE A 258 14.01 15.08 0.44
N GLY A 259 14.23 15.07 1.76
CA GLY A 259 13.49 14.26 2.73
C GLY A 259 12.78 15.15 3.74
N VAL A 260 11.45 15.05 3.81
CA VAL A 260 10.61 15.81 4.76
C VAL A 260 9.84 14.83 5.63
N VAL A 261 9.83 15.07 6.94
CA VAL A 261 8.87 14.45 7.86
C VAL A 261 8.17 15.56 8.62
N ASP A 262 6.84 15.58 8.62
CA ASP A 262 6.10 16.61 9.33
C ASP A 262 4.67 16.21 9.70
N PHE A 263 4.04 17.00 10.56
CA PHE A 263 2.63 16.88 10.91
C PHE A 263 1.73 17.37 9.78
N TYR A 264 0.54 16.80 9.71
CA TYR A 264 -0.46 17.23 8.73
C TYR A 264 -1.86 16.85 9.19
N VAL A 265 -2.87 17.54 8.68
CA VAL A 265 -4.24 17.04 8.68
C VAL A 265 -4.92 17.35 7.34
N GLN A 266 -5.44 16.30 6.70
CA GLN A 266 -6.00 16.41 5.35
C GLN A 266 -7.22 15.50 5.16
N SER A 267 -8.19 15.99 4.40
CA SER A 267 -9.34 15.19 3.94
C SER A 267 -8.98 14.44 2.67
N ILE A 268 -9.64 13.30 2.42
CA ILE A 268 -9.42 12.55 1.17
C ILE A 268 -9.92 13.35 -0.04
N VAL A 269 -11.01 14.10 0.14
CA VAL A 269 -11.62 14.99 -0.86
C VAL A 269 -10.63 16.05 -1.36
N GLU A 270 -9.75 16.56 -0.49
CA GLU A 270 -8.74 17.55 -0.85
C GLU A 270 -7.62 16.96 -1.73
N THR A 271 -7.48 15.63 -1.73
CA THR A 271 -6.45 14.89 -2.49
C THR A 271 -7.01 14.17 -3.72
N SER A 272 -8.34 14.08 -3.82
CA SER A 272 -9.03 13.47 -4.96
C SER A 272 -8.67 14.20 -6.26
N GLY A 273 -8.29 13.44 -7.28
CA GLY A 273 -7.91 13.98 -8.59
C GLY A 273 -6.44 14.33 -8.77
N ARG A 274 -5.59 14.20 -7.73
CA ARG A 274 -4.14 14.41 -7.86
C ARG A 274 -3.41 13.10 -8.17
N ASN A 275 -2.95 12.96 -9.40
CA ASN A 275 -2.23 11.79 -9.92
C ASN A 275 -0.70 11.83 -9.75
N TYR A 276 -0.12 12.95 -9.30
CA TYR A 276 1.32 13.12 -9.07
C TYR A 276 1.76 12.84 -7.64
N THR A 277 0.83 12.42 -6.79
CA THR A 277 1.13 11.99 -5.43
C THR A 277 1.80 10.61 -5.42
N GLY A 278 2.50 10.29 -4.34
CA GLY A 278 3.15 9.00 -4.15
C GLY A 278 2.20 7.87 -3.76
N GLY A 279 0.89 8.11 -3.72
CA GLY A 279 -0.15 7.25 -3.18
C GLY A 279 -0.93 7.93 -2.04
N VAL A 280 -2.14 7.44 -1.76
CA VAL A 280 -3.05 8.03 -0.75
C VAL A 280 -3.31 7.15 0.48
N PHE A 281 -2.58 6.04 0.60
CA PHE A 281 -2.75 5.08 1.69
C PHE A 281 -2.62 5.74 3.06
N ASN A 282 -3.63 5.62 3.92
CA ASN A 282 -3.68 6.22 5.27
C ASN A 282 -3.53 7.76 5.31
N ARG A 283 -3.67 8.46 4.17
CA ARG A 283 -3.57 9.92 4.11
C ARG A 283 -4.76 10.60 4.78
N HIS A 284 -5.95 10.01 4.71
CA HIS A 284 -7.17 10.59 5.28
C HIS A 284 -7.12 10.74 6.81
N VAL A 285 -7.48 11.93 7.30
CA VAL A 285 -7.78 12.19 8.72
C VAL A 285 -9.24 12.55 8.83
N ASN A 286 -10.00 11.92 9.74
CA ASN A 286 -11.43 12.19 9.93
C ASN A 286 -11.69 13.62 10.44
N TRP A 287 -12.91 14.13 10.29
CA TRP A 287 -13.24 15.54 10.60
C TRP A 287 -12.90 15.92 12.04
N LEU A 288 -13.27 15.08 13.02
CA LEU A 288 -12.97 15.33 14.44
C LEU A 288 -11.45 15.45 14.68
N GLY A 289 -10.66 14.53 14.13
CA GLY A 289 -9.21 14.56 14.23
C GLY A 289 -8.60 15.79 13.56
N ARG A 290 -9.13 16.22 12.41
CA ARG A 290 -8.65 17.44 11.74
C ARG A 290 -8.91 18.68 12.59
N VAL A 291 -10.11 18.83 13.17
CA VAL A 291 -10.47 19.97 14.01
C VAL A 291 -9.65 19.97 15.30
N PHE A 292 -9.61 18.83 15.98
CA PHE A 292 -8.89 18.69 17.25
C PHE A 292 -7.39 18.97 17.08
N TRP A 293 -6.72 18.30 16.14
CA TRP A 293 -5.28 18.46 15.97
C TRP A 293 -4.90 19.85 15.45
N ARG A 294 -5.70 20.47 14.57
CA ARG A 294 -5.48 21.87 14.16
C ARG A 294 -5.53 22.79 15.36
N ALA A 295 -6.63 22.77 16.11
CA ALA A 295 -6.81 23.64 17.27
C ALA A 295 -5.71 23.42 18.33
N TRP A 296 -5.31 22.16 18.54
CA TRP A 296 -4.27 21.79 19.49
C TRP A 296 -2.92 22.42 19.14
N PHE A 297 -2.46 22.21 17.90
CA PHE A 297 -1.13 22.63 17.46
C PHE A 297 -1.04 24.13 17.16
N ASP A 298 -2.17 24.78 16.86
CA ASP A 298 -2.23 26.23 16.64
C ASP A 298 -1.89 27.03 17.90
N VAL A 299 -2.14 26.48 19.11
CA VAL A 299 -1.71 27.07 20.39
C VAL A 299 -0.19 27.29 20.42
N ASP A 300 0.58 26.35 19.87
CA ASP A 300 2.03 26.41 19.77
C ASP A 300 2.52 27.03 18.44
N ARG A 301 1.61 27.63 17.65
CA ARG A 301 1.87 28.20 16.31
C ARG A 301 2.43 27.19 15.30
N VAL A 302 1.99 25.94 15.41
CA VAL A 302 2.38 24.87 14.49
C VAL A 302 1.24 24.63 13.50
N GLY A 303 1.48 24.91 12.22
CA GLY A 303 0.48 24.82 11.17
C GLY A 303 0.37 23.42 10.58
N LEU A 304 -0.74 22.73 10.88
CA LEU A 304 -1.03 21.37 10.37
C LEU A 304 -1.83 21.37 9.05
N GLU A 305 -1.99 22.51 8.39
CA GLU A 305 -2.73 22.60 7.14
C GLU A 305 -2.11 21.74 6.03
N GLY A 306 -2.94 20.98 5.31
CA GLY A 306 -2.52 20.14 4.19
C GLY A 306 -1.80 20.90 3.07
N ALA A 307 -2.03 22.22 2.96
CA ALA A 307 -1.41 23.09 1.95
C ALA A 307 0.12 23.05 1.94
N ARG A 308 0.77 22.84 3.10
CA ARG A 308 2.24 22.70 3.19
C ARG A 308 2.76 21.49 2.41
N ARG A 309 2.14 20.33 2.64
CA ARG A 309 2.46 19.11 1.90
C ARG A 309 2.05 19.23 0.44
N ASP A 310 0.90 19.83 0.16
CA ASP A 310 0.41 19.98 -1.21
C ASP A 310 1.36 20.83 -2.05
N TYR A 311 1.87 21.92 -1.47
CA TYR A 311 2.84 22.76 -2.15
C TYR A 311 4.19 22.05 -2.33
N LEU A 312 4.63 21.27 -1.35
CA LEU A 312 5.81 20.41 -1.47
C LEU A 312 5.66 19.40 -2.63
N GLU A 313 4.54 18.68 -2.67
CA GLU A 313 4.21 17.71 -3.74
C GLU A 313 4.00 18.37 -5.11
N TYR A 314 3.64 19.66 -5.16
CA TYR A 314 3.54 20.45 -6.39
C TYR A 314 4.91 20.94 -6.89
N ARG A 315 5.83 21.27 -5.97
CA ARG A 315 7.14 21.83 -6.29
C ARG A 315 8.21 20.79 -6.62
N PHE A 316 8.05 19.56 -6.15
CA PHE A 316 9.01 18.48 -6.33
C PHE A 316 8.38 17.25 -6.99
N GLY A 317 9.21 16.46 -7.66
CA GLY A 317 8.82 15.13 -8.11
C GLY A 317 8.74 14.16 -6.93
N THR A 318 7.64 13.43 -6.80
CA THR A 318 7.43 12.53 -5.67
C THR A 318 8.14 11.19 -5.89
N LEU A 319 9.13 10.87 -5.06
CA LEU A 319 9.86 9.60 -5.09
C LEU A 319 9.24 8.57 -4.14
N LYS A 320 8.99 8.96 -2.89
CA LYS A 320 8.34 8.14 -1.85
C LYS A 320 7.46 9.01 -0.97
N THR A 321 6.33 8.48 -0.56
CA THR A 321 5.52 9.04 0.53
C THR A 321 5.23 7.96 1.55
N ALA A 322 4.91 8.33 2.79
CA ALA A 322 4.28 7.43 3.74
C ALA A 322 3.50 8.21 4.79
N ASP A 323 2.28 7.76 5.07
CA ASP A 323 1.38 8.37 6.05
C ASP A 323 1.19 7.45 7.26
N GLN A 324 1.45 7.97 8.45
CA GLN A 324 1.42 7.21 9.70
C GLN A 324 0.77 8.01 10.85
N ARG A 325 0.57 7.34 11.98
CA ARG A 325 -0.04 7.90 13.19
C ARG A 325 0.84 7.63 14.41
N ASN A 326 1.07 8.65 15.24
CA ASN A 326 1.71 8.47 16.54
C ASN A 326 0.66 8.31 17.64
N TYR A 327 0.42 7.06 18.06
CA TYR A 327 -0.62 6.75 19.05
C TYR A 327 -0.27 7.09 20.50
N LEU A 328 0.97 7.51 20.80
CA LEU A 328 1.37 7.83 22.18
C LEU A 328 0.47 8.90 22.83
N LEU A 329 -0.01 9.86 22.04
CA LEU A 329 -0.86 10.96 22.51
C LEU A 329 -2.22 11.00 21.79
N GLY A 330 -2.70 9.88 21.23
CA GLY A 330 -4.02 9.84 20.57
C GLY A 330 -4.01 9.81 19.04
N GLY A 331 -2.89 9.43 18.43
CA GLY A 331 -2.82 9.17 16.99
C GLY A 331 -2.48 10.40 16.15
N ILE A 332 -1.46 11.15 16.56
CA ILE A 332 -1.03 12.38 15.87
C ILE A 332 -0.62 12.02 14.43
N PRO A 333 -1.26 12.60 13.40
CA PRO A 333 -0.93 12.35 12.00
C PRO A 333 0.37 13.01 11.59
N TYR A 334 1.25 12.22 10.96
CA TYR A 334 2.48 12.69 10.35
C TYR A 334 2.73 11.97 9.02
N TYR A 335 3.45 12.63 8.13
CA TYR A 335 3.84 12.09 6.84
C TYR A 335 5.36 12.09 6.69
N ILE A 336 5.85 11.20 5.83
CA ILE A 336 7.20 11.18 5.29
C ILE A 336 7.08 11.43 3.79
N PHE A 337 7.88 12.36 3.27
CA PHE A 337 7.97 12.68 1.85
C PHE A 337 9.44 12.64 1.42
N LEU A 338 9.72 11.90 0.36
CA LEU A 338 10.98 11.98 -0.37
C LEU A 338 10.68 12.48 -1.77
N GLY A 339 11.42 13.50 -2.20
CA GLY A 339 11.25 14.09 -3.51
C GLY A 339 12.57 14.43 -4.19
N ASN A 340 12.49 14.78 -5.46
CA ASN A 340 13.59 15.23 -6.29
C ASN A 340 13.16 16.45 -7.12
N GLN A 341 14.08 16.96 -7.94
CA GLN A 341 13.77 18.07 -8.83
C GLN A 341 12.59 17.72 -9.74
N ARG A 342 11.63 18.63 -9.84
CA ARG A 342 10.39 18.44 -10.60
C ARG A 342 10.62 18.15 -12.08
N ARG A 343 11.63 18.76 -12.71
CA ARG A 343 12.01 18.43 -14.07
C ARG A 343 12.93 17.21 -14.04
N LEU A 344 12.64 16.23 -14.89
CA LEU A 344 13.55 15.11 -15.13
C LEU A 344 14.79 15.65 -15.83
N VAL A 345 15.89 15.78 -15.09
CA VAL A 345 17.19 16.19 -15.62
C VAL A 345 18.11 14.97 -15.62
N SER A 346 18.64 14.58 -16.78
CA SER A 346 19.72 13.59 -16.84
C SER A 346 21.00 14.21 -16.29
N SER A 347 21.78 13.44 -15.51
CA SER A 347 23.11 13.88 -15.08
C SER A 347 24.12 14.02 -16.22
N THR A 348 23.75 13.64 -17.46
CA THR A 348 24.63 13.63 -18.64
C THR A 348 24.16 14.54 -19.78
N THR A 349 22.94 15.08 -19.75
CA THR A 349 22.40 15.87 -20.87
C THR A 349 21.43 16.94 -20.39
N SER A 350 21.78 18.20 -20.65
CA SER A 350 20.99 19.41 -20.41
C SER A 350 20.06 19.77 -21.57
N SER A 351 19.59 18.78 -22.34
CA SER A 351 18.65 19.05 -23.44
C SER A 351 17.22 19.21 -22.91
N PRO A 352 16.49 20.27 -23.28
CA PRO A 352 15.07 20.44 -22.94
C PRO A 352 14.18 19.29 -23.45
N ASP A 353 14.65 18.51 -24.42
CA ASP A 353 13.93 17.38 -25.01
C ASP A 353 14.03 16.08 -24.20
N TYR A 354 14.87 16.01 -23.16
CA TYR A 354 15.14 14.75 -22.43
C TYR A 354 13.89 14.20 -21.75
N ALA A 355 13.08 15.05 -21.12
CA ALA A 355 11.86 14.60 -20.43
C ALA A 355 10.86 13.99 -21.41
N GLN A 356 10.71 14.60 -22.58
CA GLN A 356 9.82 14.13 -23.64
C GLN A 356 10.30 12.80 -24.22
N ASP A 357 11.59 12.70 -24.59
CA ASP A 357 12.22 11.47 -25.07
C ASP A 357 12.14 10.34 -24.02
N PHE A 358 12.29 10.66 -22.73
CA PHE A 358 12.12 9.69 -21.65
C PHE A 358 10.68 9.17 -21.54
N ILE A 359 9.69 10.08 -21.61
CA ILE A 359 8.27 9.72 -21.58
C ILE A 359 7.91 8.84 -22.78
N GLU A 360 8.36 9.20 -23.99
CA GLU A 360 8.10 8.46 -25.22
C GLU A 360 8.76 7.07 -25.22
N ARG A 361 9.99 6.95 -24.70
CA ARG A 361 10.67 5.65 -24.54
C ARG A 361 9.92 4.73 -23.58
N LEU A 362 9.43 5.27 -22.45
CA LEU A 362 8.65 4.49 -21.51
C LEU A 362 7.32 4.05 -22.12
N ASP A 363 6.63 4.95 -22.81
CA ASP A 363 5.36 4.66 -23.49
C ASP A 363 5.52 3.50 -24.47
N ALA A 364 6.54 3.58 -25.34
CA ALA A 364 6.84 2.51 -26.29
C ALA A 364 7.19 1.17 -25.62
N ALA A 365 7.88 1.22 -24.47
CA ALA A 365 8.19 0.04 -23.68
C ALA A 365 6.97 -0.55 -22.94
N PHE A 366 5.89 0.21 -22.77
CA PHE A 366 4.65 -0.26 -22.13
C PHE A 366 3.63 -0.78 -23.15
N THR A 367 3.63 -0.23 -24.37
CA THR A 367 2.66 -0.57 -25.43
C THR A 367 3.15 -1.60 -26.45
N GLU A 368 4.36 -2.16 -26.28
CA GLU A 368 5.04 -2.97 -27.32
C GLU A 368 5.21 -2.25 -28.67
N SER A 369 5.32 -0.92 -28.67
CA SER A 369 5.43 -0.15 -29.92
C SER A 369 6.68 -0.56 -30.71
N PRO A 370 6.55 -0.96 -32.00
CA PRO A 370 7.68 -1.40 -32.83
C PRO A 370 8.63 -0.25 -33.21
N TYR A 371 8.25 1.00 -32.94
CA TYR A 371 8.88 2.20 -33.51
C TYR A 371 10.10 2.74 -32.75
N LEU A 372 10.49 2.14 -31.62
CA LEU A 372 11.56 2.68 -30.76
C LEU A 372 12.53 1.60 -30.24
N SER A 373 13.11 0.83 -31.16
CA SER A 373 14.34 0.07 -30.90
C SER A 373 15.49 1.03 -30.52
N PRO A 374 16.26 0.79 -29.43
CA PRO A 374 17.29 1.72 -28.93
C PRO A 374 18.44 2.03 -29.88
N ARG A 375 18.58 1.32 -31.01
CA ARG A 375 19.77 1.42 -31.87
C ARG A 375 19.63 2.37 -33.08
N HIS A 376 18.42 2.77 -33.47
CA HIS A 376 18.19 3.53 -34.72
C HIS A 376 17.13 4.65 -34.64
N HIS A 377 16.96 5.24 -33.45
CA HIS A 377 15.98 6.30 -33.12
C HIS A 377 15.73 7.36 -34.22
N ARG A 378 16.78 8.02 -34.73
CA ARG A 378 16.60 9.15 -35.68
C ARG A 378 16.26 8.73 -37.12
N ALA A 379 16.81 7.62 -37.59
CA ALA A 379 16.62 7.17 -38.98
C ALA A 379 15.27 6.47 -39.19
N ASP A 380 14.72 5.90 -38.12
CA ASP A 380 13.44 5.20 -38.16
C ASP A 380 12.26 6.16 -37.93
N MET A 381 12.43 7.21 -37.12
CA MET A 381 11.46 8.32 -37.04
C MET A 381 11.26 9.04 -38.37
N ALA A 382 12.33 9.32 -39.12
CA ALA A 382 12.23 9.99 -40.43
C ALA A 382 11.47 9.14 -41.47
N ARG A 383 11.57 7.80 -41.38
CA ARG A 383 10.80 6.86 -42.22
C ARG A 383 9.37 6.62 -41.73
N ALA A 384 9.09 6.86 -40.45
CA ALA A 384 7.77 6.67 -39.83
C ALA A 384 6.78 7.80 -40.16
N VAL A 385 7.26 9.04 -40.27
CA VAL A 385 6.44 10.20 -40.67
C VAL A 385 5.87 10.05 -42.09
N GLU A 386 6.55 9.28 -42.96
CA GLU A 386 6.13 9.06 -44.34
C GLU A 386 5.05 7.97 -44.52
N LYS A 387 4.73 7.14 -43.51
CA LYS A 387 4.00 5.88 -43.75
C LYS A 387 2.73 5.54 -42.97
N ALA A 388 2.30 6.24 -41.92
CA ALA A 388 1.00 5.92 -41.33
C ALA A 388 0.40 7.02 -40.44
N THR A 389 -0.89 7.27 -40.61
CA THR A 389 -1.82 7.50 -39.49
C THR A 389 -2.37 6.15 -38.99
N PRO A 390 -1.97 5.69 -37.80
CA PRO A 390 -2.80 4.86 -36.95
C PRO A 390 -3.22 5.65 -35.70
N VAL A 391 -4.34 5.28 -35.08
CA VAL A 391 -4.70 5.72 -33.72
C VAL A 391 -3.51 5.44 -32.82
N GLU A 392 -2.93 6.49 -32.24
CA GLU A 392 -1.68 6.37 -31.49
C GLU A 392 -1.97 5.65 -30.16
N LEU A 393 -1.65 4.35 -30.07
CA LEU A 393 -1.80 3.56 -28.85
C LEU A 393 -0.90 4.13 -27.75
N ARG A 394 -1.50 4.74 -26.72
CA ARG A 394 -0.80 5.35 -25.59
C ARG A 394 -1.04 4.59 -24.28
N SER A 395 -0.02 4.54 -23.44
CA SER A 395 -0.12 4.02 -22.07
C SER A 395 -0.78 5.03 -21.13
N LYS A 396 -1.36 4.55 -20.03
CA LYS A 396 -1.91 5.41 -18.97
C LYS A 396 -0.86 6.35 -18.37
N ALA A 397 0.38 5.89 -18.30
CA ALA A 397 1.50 6.70 -17.83
C ALA A 397 1.73 7.90 -18.75
N TYR A 398 1.71 7.68 -20.07
CA TYR A 398 1.83 8.73 -21.08
C TYR A 398 0.66 9.72 -21.01
N GLU A 399 -0.58 9.23 -21.02
CA GLU A 399 -1.78 10.06 -20.91
C GLU A 399 -1.73 10.97 -19.67
N SER A 400 -1.38 10.38 -18.52
CA SER A 400 -1.27 11.12 -17.26
C SER A 400 -0.10 12.12 -17.27
N ALA A 401 1.00 11.79 -17.92
CA ALA A 401 2.13 12.70 -18.10
C ALA A 401 1.74 13.91 -18.96
N VAL A 402 1.07 13.70 -20.09
CA VAL A 402 0.60 14.78 -20.98
C VAL A 402 -0.36 15.71 -20.25
N ILE A 403 -1.35 15.16 -19.54
CA ILE A 403 -2.29 15.95 -18.73
C ILE A 403 -1.53 16.81 -17.72
N ASN A 404 -0.60 16.22 -16.97
CA ASN A 404 0.15 16.94 -15.94
C ASN A 404 1.06 18.02 -16.52
N LEU A 405 1.76 17.72 -17.61
CA LEU A 405 2.62 18.70 -18.28
C LEU A 405 1.79 19.88 -18.81
N SER A 406 0.62 19.62 -19.39
CA SER A 406 -0.28 20.66 -19.90
C SER A 406 -0.83 21.56 -18.79
N ALA A 407 -1.08 20.99 -17.60
CA ALA A 407 -1.54 21.70 -16.42
C ALA A 407 -0.39 22.30 -15.57
N ASN A 408 0.85 22.23 -16.03
CA ASN A 408 2.04 22.62 -15.26
C ASN A 408 2.07 21.97 -13.85
N LEU A 409 1.73 20.69 -13.77
CA LEU A 409 1.86 19.83 -12.61
C LEU A 409 3.14 18.95 -12.72
N PRO A 410 3.63 18.38 -11.62
CA PRO A 410 4.66 17.34 -11.67
C PRO A 410 4.16 16.09 -12.39
N LEU A 411 5.08 15.33 -12.99
CA LEU A 411 4.75 14.01 -13.52
C LEU A 411 4.25 13.06 -12.41
N PRO A 412 3.50 11.99 -12.77
CA PRO A 412 3.18 10.92 -11.83
C PRO A 412 4.41 10.36 -11.11
N SER A 413 4.23 9.90 -9.87
CA SER A 413 5.36 9.40 -9.06
C SER A 413 6.14 8.25 -9.72
N THR A 414 5.51 7.49 -10.62
CA THR A 414 6.18 6.42 -11.39
C THR A 414 7.41 6.93 -12.14
N PHE A 415 7.37 8.14 -12.73
CA PHE A 415 8.46 8.68 -13.54
C PHE A 415 9.71 9.04 -12.75
N TYR A 416 9.62 9.18 -11.43
CA TYR A 416 10.75 9.50 -10.56
C TYR A 416 11.38 8.27 -9.92
N GLN A 417 10.77 7.09 -10.03
CA GLN A 417 11.25 5.85 -9.42
C GLN A 417 12.54 5.36 -10.11
N ASN A 418 13.39 4.66 -9.34
CA ASN A 418 14.61 4.06 -9.90
C ASN A 418 14.32 2.94 -10.90
N ASP A 419 13.21 2.23 -10.71
CA ASP A 419 12.79 1.11 -11.54
C ASP A 419 11.41 1.39 -12.14
N GLN A 420 11.29 1.31 -13.46
CA GLN A 420 10.09 1.67 -14.22
C GLN A 420 9.23 0.44 -14.57
N ARG A 421 9.16 -0.56 -13.66
CA ARG A 421 8.49 -1.85 -13.92
C ARG A 421 6.99 -1.81 -13.63
N ARG A 422 6.57 -1.03 -12.63
CA ARG A 422 5.16 -0.84 -12.26
C ARG A 422 4.59 0.32 -13.08
N ILE A 423 3.63 0.02 -13.94
CA ILE A 423 2.98 1.03 -14.77
C ILE A 423 2.05 1.86 -13.90
N TYR A 424 1.94 3.15 -14.21
CA TYR A 424 1.04 4.07 -13.52
C TYR A 424 -0.40 3.55 -13.53
N TYR A 425 -1.04 3.58 -12.37
CA TYR A 425 -2.47 3.36 -12.19
C TYR A 425 -3.02 4.37 -11.18
N ASN A 426 -4.32 4.66 -11.28
CA ASN A 426 -5.00 5.56 -10.37
C ASN A 426 -5.54 4.78 -9.16
N ASP A 427 -4.86 4.88 -8.01
CA ASP A 427 -5.22 4.17 -6.78
C ASP A 427 -6.51 4.67 -6.09
N GLN A 428 -7.10 5.75 -6.59
CA GLN A 428 -8.35 6.31 -6.08
C GLN A 428 -9.60 5.68 -6.72
N LEU A 429 -9.45 4.87 -7.78
CA LEU A 429 -10.59 4.21 -8.42
C LEU A 429 -11.15 3.11 -7.52
N SER A 430 -12.48 3.05 -7.41
CA SER A 430 -13.20 2.06 -6.58
C SER A 430 -12.81 0.62 -6.91
N LYS A 431 -12.53 0.33 -8.18
CA LYS A 431 -12.10 -0.99 -8.66
C LYS A 431 -10.80 -1.48 -8.02
N HIS A 432 -9.93 -0.59 -7.53
CA HIS A 432 -8.70 -0.97 -6.84
C HIS A 432 -8.84 -0.99 -5.31
N THR A 433 -9.81 -0.26 -4.75
CA THR A 433 -10.05 -0.19 -3.30
C THR A 433 -11.02 -1.25 -2.78
N GLN A 434 -11.74 -1.95 -3.67
CA GLN A 434 -12.74 -2.97 -3.30
C GLN A 434 -12.19 -4.17 -2.52
N PHE A 435 -10.86 -4.35 -2.47
CA PHE A 435 -10.19 -5.46 -1.79
C PHE A 435 -9.73 -5.13 -0.36
N ASN A 436 -10.20 -4.02 0.23
CA ASN A 436 -9.90 -3.63 1.62
C ASN A 436 -8.40 -3.58 1.99
N ASN A 437 -7.52 -3.29 1.03
CA ASN A 437 -6.06 -3.32 1.20
C ASN A 437 -5.49 -4.70 1.59
N GLU A 438 -6.16 -5.79 1.21
CA GLU A 438 -5.64 -7.15 1.38
C GLU A 438 -5.25 -7.75 0.02
N TYR A 439 -4.21 -8.58 0.01
CA TYR A 439 -3.96 -9.50 -1.11
C TYR A 439 -4.72 -10.80 -0.84
N ILE A 440 -5.26 -11.41 -1.89
CA ILE A 440 -6.12 -12.60 -1.80
C ILE A 440 -5.27 -13.88 -1.80
N TYR A 441 -4.13 -13.86 -2.50
CA TYR A 441 -3.30 -15.03 -2.75
C TYR A 441 -1.87 -14.76 -2.27
N ALA A 442 -1.41 -15.54 -1.28
CA ALA A 442 -0.03 -15.48 -0.81
C ALA A 442 0.94 -16.28 -1.70
N PHE A 443 0.41 -17.24 -2.45
CA PHE A 443 1.09 -18.07 -3.44
C PHE A 443 0.11 -18.48 -4.56
N THR A 444 0.65 -18.98 -5.66
CA THR A 444 -0.06 -19.35 -6.89
C THR A 444 -0.52 -20.82 -6.81
N TRP A 445 -1.76 -21.13 -7.19
CA TRP A 445 -2.36 -22.48 -7.16
C TRP A 445 -2.27 -23.19 -8.51
N GLU A 446 -1.23 -22.89 -9.27
CA GLU A 446 -1.02 -23.42 -10.61
C GLU A 446 0.38 -23.99 -10.70
N ASP A 447 0.49 -25.23 -11.20
CA ASP A 447 1.78 -25.89 -11.30
C ASP A 447 2.60 -25.38 -12.49
N PRO A 448 3.69 -24.60 -12.27
CA PRO A 448 4.49 -24.07 -13.37
C PRO A 448 5.19 -25.17 -14.17
N ARG A 449 5.37 -26.39 -13.62
CA ARG A 449 5.95 -27.52 -14.39
C ARG A 449 5.06 -27.91 -15.56
N VAL A 450 3.74 -27.80 -15.41
CA VAL A 450 2.80 -28.07 -16.50
C VAL A 450 2.90 -26.97 -17.54
N ASP A 451 2.97 -25.71 -17.11
CA ASP A 451 3.10 -24.56 -18.00
C ASP A 451 4.34 -24.68 -18.88
N HIS A 452 5.51 -25.00 -18.32
CA HIS A 452 6.74 -25.19 -19.10
C HIS A 452 6.62 -26.29 -20.15
N ARG A 453 5.99 -27.41 -19.82
CA ARG A 453 5.78 -28.52 -20.76
C ARG A 453 4.86 -28.13 -21.92
N LEU A 454 3.81 -27.37 -21.62
CA LEU A 454 2.77 -27.00 -22.58
C LEU A 454 3.16 -25.79 -23.44
N LEU A 455 3.68 -24.75 -22.80
CA LEU A 455 3.97 -23.47 -23.42
C LEU A 455 5.37 -23.41 -24.03
N LYS A 456 6.37 -24.10 -23.46
CA LYS A 456 7.76 -24.07 -23.93
C LYS A 456 8.23 -22.62 -24.17
N ILE A 457 8.06 -21.78 -23.15
CA ILE A 457 8.39 -20.34 -23.19
C ILE A 457 9.88 -20.19 -23.50
N GLY A 458 10.21 -19.30 -24.45
CA GLY A 458 11.58 -18.96 -24.83
C GLY A 458 11.81 -17.46 -24.98
N ASN A 459 13.03 -17.08 -25.36
CA ASN A 459 13.50 -15.70 -25.34
C ASN A 459 12.79 -14.75 -26.31
N ASP A 460 12.11 -15.26 -27.34
CA ASP A 460 11.34 -14.46 -28.29
C ASP A 460 9.89 -14.24 -27.83
N ASP A 461 9.46 -14.88 -26.74
CA ASP A 461 8.09 -14.82 -26.27
C ASP A 461 7.77 -13.51 -25.55
N VAL A 462 6.52 -13.07 -25.77
CA VAL A 462 5.87 -11.95 -25.08
C VAL A 462 4.68 -12.54 -24.37
N VAL A 463 4.80 -12.65 -23.06
CA VAL A 463 3.84 -13.37 -22.22
C VAL A 463 2.96 -12.37 -21.51
N LEU A 464 1.64 -12.52 -21.62
CA LEU A 464 0.69 -11.91 -20.70
C LEU A 464 0.28 -12.97 -19.67
N CYS A 465 0.30 -12.64 -18.39
CA CYS A 465 -0.17 -13.55 -17.34
C CYS A 465 -0.79 -12.81 -16.16
N ILE A 466 -1.74 -13.45 -15.48
CA ILE A 466 -2.25 -12.92 -14.22
C ILE A 466 -1.12 -12.89 -13.17
N THR A 467 -0.99 -11.78 -12.43
CA THR A 467 0.06 -11.64 -11.41
C THR A 467 -0.12 -12.66 -10.31
N SER A 468 -1.31 -12.70 -9.68
CA SER A 468 -1.56 -13.48 -8.47
C SER A 468 -0.47 -13.16 -7.42
N ALA A 469 0.11 -14.15 -6.77
CA ALA A 469 1.24 -13.95 -5.84
C ALA A 469 2.59 -13.70 -6.54
N GLY A 470 2.65 -13.74 -7.88
CA GLY A 470 3.86 -13.53 -8.67
C GLY A 470 4.76 -14.76 -8.84
N ASP A 471 4.36 -15.96 -8.39
CA ASP A 471 5.24 -17.13 -8.42
C ASP A 471 5.47 -17.64 -9.86
N ASN A 472 4.40 -17.72 -10.65
CA ASN A 472 4.51 -18.10 -12.07
C ASN A 472 5.30 -17.07 -12.88
N VAL A 473 5.11 -15.77 -12.59
CA VAL A 473 5.91 -14.69 -13.20
C VAL A 473 7.41 -14.94 -12.98
N LEU A 474 7.80 -15.21 -11.74
CA LEU A 474 9.20 -15.48 -11.38
C LEU A 474 9.71 -16.79 -12.02
N ASP A 475 8.87 -17.83 -12.10
CA ASP A 475 9.25 -19.11 -12.68
C ASP A 475 9.43 -19.02 -14.22
N TYR A 476 8.58 -18.26 -14.90
CA TYR A 476 8.71 -17.98 -16.33
C TYR A 476 9.96 -17.16 -16.64
N LEU A 477 10.28 -16.13 -15.85
CA LEU A 477 11.53 -15.37 -15.96
C LEU A 477 12.77 -16.26 -15.74
N LEU A 478 12.68 -17.21 -14.81
CA LEU A 478 13.79 -18.08 -14.43
C LEU A 478 14.12 -19.14 -15.50
N GLN A 479 13.09 -19.78 -16.05
CA GLN A 479 13.25 -20.92 -16.97
C GLN A 479 13.17 -20.51 -18.44
N GLY A 480 12.19 -19.71 -18.82
CA GLY A 480 11.93 -19.34 -20.21
C GLY A 480 12.68 -18.10 -20.68
N GLN A 481 13.10 -17.24 -19.75
CA GLN A 481 13.75 -15.94 -20.04
C GLN A 481 13.07 -15.16 -21.18
N PRO A 482 11.73 -15.02 -21.17
CA PRO A 482 11.01 -14.38 -22.26
C PRO A 482 11.45 -12.94 -22.46
N ARG A 483 11.34 -12.44 -23.70
CA ARG A 483 11.62 -11.05 -24.04
C ARG A 483 10.86 -10.10 -23.12
N ARG A 484 9.61 -10.45 -22.80
CA ARG A 484 8.75 -9.64 -21.95
C ARG A 484 7.66 -10.45 -21.24
N ILE A 485 7.34 -10.06 -20.02
CA ILE A 485 6.17 -10.52 -19.27
C ILE A 485 5.32 -9.32 -18.85
N HIS A 486 4.06 -9.30 -19.25
CA HIS A 486 3.01 -8.41 -18.76
C HIS A 486 2.25 -9.15 -17.64
N ALA A 487 2.61 -8.87 -16.39
CA ALA A 487 1.90 -9.36 -15.21
C ALA A 487 0.72 -8.43 -14.91
N VAL A 488 -0.50 -8.97 -14.88
CA VAL A 488 -1.75 -8.20 -14.79
C VAL A 488 -2.54 -8.61 -13.56
N ASP A 489 -2.97 -7.64 -12.74
CA ASP A 489 -3.90 -7.89 -11.64
C ASP A 489 -4.74 -6.65 -11.34
N LEU A 490 -6.02 -6.84 -11.06
CA LEU A 490 -6.90 -5.75 -10.66
C LEU A 490 -6.59 -5.27 -9.23
N ASN A 491 -6.17 -6.21 -8.36
CA ASN A 491 -5.86 -5.92 -6.97
C ASN A 491 -4.43 -5.37 -6.84
N PRO A 492 -4.25 -4.10 -6.45
CA PRO A 492 -2.91 -3.50 -6.32
C PRO A 492 -2.01 -4.24 -5.32
N ASN A 493 -2.60 -4.90 -4.30
CA ASN A 493 -1.86 -5.57 -3.23
C ASN A 493 -1.15 -6.85 -3.70
N GLN A 494 -1.72 -7.55 -4.69
CA GLN A 494 -1.07 -8.68 -5.36
C GLN A 494 0.20 -8.22 -6.08
N ASN A 495 0.08 -7.12 -6.82
CA ASN A 495 1.21 -6.50 -7.49
C ASN A 495 2.24 -5.93 -6.49
N HIS A 496 1.83 -5.44 -5.31
CA HIS A 496 2.76 -5.04 -4.24
C HIS A 496 3.57 -6.23 -3.68
N LEU A 497 2.99 -7.44 -3.64
CA LEU A 497 3.71 -8.67 -3.28
C LEU A 497 4.73 -9.09 -4.34
N LEU A 498 4.37 -9.01 -5.63
CA LEU A 498 5.35 -9.24 -6.71
C LEU A 498 6.50 -8.21 -6.64
N GLU A 499 6.21 -6.92 -6.44
CA GLU A 499 7.24 -5.90 -6.26
C GLU A 499 8.15 -6.18 -5.06
N LEU A 500 7.60 -6.66 -3.94
CA LEU A 500 8.40 -7.04 -2.78
C LEU A 500 9.37 -8.18 -3.11
N LYS A 501 8.90 -9.22 -3.82
CA LYS A 501 9.74 -10.34 -4.26
C LYS A 501 10.87 -9.85 -5.18
N VAL A 502 10.55 -9.03 -6.17
CA VAL A 502 11.53 -8.46 -7.12
C VAL A 502 12.58 -7.61 -6.39
N ALA A 503 12.15 -6.69 -5.52
CA ALA A 503 13.06 -5.85 -4.75
C ALA A 503 13.98 -6.68 -3.83
N ALA A 504 13.45 -7.75 -3.23
CA ALA A 504 14.20 -8.66 -2.38
C ALA A 504 15.27 -9.44 -3.15
N PHE A 505 14.96 -9.95 -4.35
CA PHE A 505 15.97 -10.64 -5.17
C PHE A 505 17.13 -9.72 -5.55
N GLN A 506 16.87 -8.45 -5.83
CA GLN A 506 17.89 -7.49 -6.25
C GLN A 506 18.70 -6.87 -5.09
N SER A 507 18.20 -6.96 -3.86
CA SER A 507 18.77 -6.21 -2.72
C SER A 507 19.23 -7.09 -1.55
N LEU A 508 18.77 -8.34 -1.47
CA LEU A 508 19.00 -9.23 -0.33
C LEU A 508 19.83 -10.46 -0.71
N SER A 509 20.58 -10.97 0.25
CA SER A 509 21.25 -12.26 0.13
C SER A 509 20.24 -13.42 0.06
N TYR A 510 20.66 -14.57 -0.47
CA TYR A 510 19.82 -15.78 -0.50
C TYR A 510 19.27 -16.17 0.87
N ALA A 511 20.08 -16.04 1.93
CA ALA A 511 19.65 -16.37 3.29
C ALA A 511 18.53 -15.44 3.78
N GLU A 512 18.60 -14.15 3.45
CA GLU A 512 17.56 -13.17 3.77
C GLU A 512 16.28 -13.41 2.95
N VAL A 513 16.40 -13.69 1.65
CA VAL A 513 15.27 -14.07 0.78
C VAL A 513 14.57 -15.32 1.31
N TRP A 514 15.33 -16.33 1.76
CA TRP A 514 14.78 -17.54 2.34
C TRP A 514 14.01 -17.28 3.64
N LYS A 515 14.54 -16.43 4.54
CA LYS A 515 13.79 -16.04 5.74
C LYS A 515 12.45 -15.38 5.37
N LEU A 516 12.49 -14.47 4.41
CA LEU A 516 11.31 -13.69 4.03
C LEU A 516 10.22 -14.53 3.35
N PHE A 517 10.57 -15.33 2.33
CA PHE A 517 9.59 -16.07 1.52
C PHE A 517 9.60 -17.58 1.71
N GLY A 518 10.69 -18.15 2.24
CA GLY A 518 10.79 -19.57 2.60
C GLY A 518 10.12 -19.85 3.95
N GLU A 519 10.53 -19.11 4.98
CA GLU A 519 10.02 -19.23 6.34
C GLU A 519 8.81 -18.33 6.61
N GLY A 520 8.56 -17.34 5.75
CA GLY A 520 7.49 -16.35 5.94
C GLY A 520 7.72 -15.43 7.14
N LYS A 521 8.94 -15.35 7.67
CA LYS A 521 9.27 -14.65 8.91
C LYS A 521 10.60 -13.92 8.82
N TYR A 522 10.54 -12.62 9.09
CA TYR A 522 11.71 -11.76 9.12
C TYR A 522 11.56 -10.73 10.24
N PRO A 523 12.13 -10.96 11.45
CA PRO A 523 11.94 -10.09 12.60
C PRO A 523 12.30 -8.61 12.38
N ALA A 524 13.34 -8.34 11.59
CA ALA A 524 13.78 -6.99 11.21
C ALA A 524 13.26 -6.56 9.83
N PHE A 525 12.05 -7.00 9.43
CA PHE A 525 11.51 -6.74 8.10
C PHE A 525 11.39 -5.25 7.81
N ARG A 526 10.88 -4.46 8.77
CA ARG A 526 10.75 -3.01 8.62
C ARG A 526 12.10 -2.34 8.33
N ASP A 527 13.14 -2.73 9.05
CA ASP A 527 14.48 -2.14 8.89
C ASP A 527 15.04 -2.45 7.51
N VAL A 528 14.88 -3.69 7.04
CA VAL A 528 15.31 -4.11 5.70
C VAL A 528 14.47 -3.46 4.60
N LEU A 529 13.16 -3.30 4.82
CA LEU A 529 12.26 -2.60 3.92
C LEU A 529 12.75 -1.16 3.68
N ILE A 530 13.08 -0.44 4.76
CA ILE A 530 13.56 0.94 4.69
C ILE A 530 14.97 1.01 4.09
N SER A 531 15.92 0.26 4.65
CA SER A 531 17.35 0.42 4.38
C SER A 531 17.85 -0.27 3.10
N LYS A 532 17.15 -1.30 2.61
CA LYS A 532 17.59 -2.10 1.45
C LYS A 532 16.55 -2.17 0.33
N LEU A 533 15.27 -2.41 0.63
CA LEU A 533 14.26 -2.69 -0.39
C LEU A 533 13.65 -1.42 -1.01
N SER A 534 13.47 -0.37 -0.20
CA SER A 534 12.76 0.86 -0.60
C SER A 534 13.23 1.50 -1.91
N PRO A 535 14.53 1.46 -2.32
CA PRO A 535 14.96 2.06 -3.58
C PRO A 535 14.44 1.36 -4.84
N ARG A 536 14.09 0.07 -4.76
CA ARG A 536 13.67 -0.77 -5.89
C ARG A 536 12.16 -0.97 -6.01
N MET A 537 11.40 -0.34 -5.12
CA MET A 537 9.93 -0.47 -5.05
C MET A 537 9.26 0.79 -5.59
N SER A 538 7.97 0.72 -5.89
CA SER A 538 7.14 1.90 -6.08
C SER A 538 6.85 2.61 -4.75
N SER A 539 6.34 3.86 -4.81
CA SER A 539 5.94 4.58 -3.61
C SER A 539 4.74 3.91 -2.92
N GLN A 540 3.76 3.44 -3.69
CA GLN A 540 2.58 2.75 -3.17
C GLN A 540 2.94 1.41 -2.52
N ALA A 541 3.76 0.58 -3.16
CA ALA A 541 4.21 -0.69 -2.57
C ALA A 541 5.00 -0.47 -1.27
N CYS A 542 5.88 0.54 -1.22
CA CYS A 542 6.63 0.87 -0.01
C CYS A 542 5.69 1.28 1.14
N GLN A 543 4.65 2.08 0.87
CA GLN A 543 3.65 2.48 1.87
C GLN A 543 2.86 1.30 2.40
N TYR A 544 2.43 0.44 1.48
CA TYR A 544 1.71 -0.77 1.82
C TYR A 544 2.51 -1.60 2.82
N TRP A 545 3.75 -1.95 2.50
CA TRP A 545 4.58 -2.80 3.36
C TRP A 545 5.08 -2.12 4.64
N LEU A 546 5.19 -0.79 4.66
CA LEU A 546 5.48 -0.05 5.90
C LEU A 546 4.33 -0.15 6.91
N ASN A 547 3.09 -0.19 6.43
CA ASN A 547 1.90 -0.34 7.26
C ASN A 547 1.61 -1.82 7.60
N HIS A 548 2.03 -2.75 6.75
CA HIS A 548 1.84 -4.20 6.92
C HIS A 548 3.11 -4.93 7.35
N ALA A 549 4.06 -4.22 7.99
CA ALA A 549 5.32 -4.83 8.41
C ALA A 549 5.12 -6.00 9.39
N SER A 550 4.00 -6.02 10.12
CA SER A 550 3.60 -7.08 11.04
C SER A 550 3.42 -8.45 10.37
N VAL A 551 3.11 -8.50 9.06
CA VAL A 551 2.91 -9.74 8.31
C VAL A 551 4.12 -10.68 8.48
N PHE A 552 5.34 -10.14 8.40
CA PHE A 552 6.57 -10.93 8.53
C PHE A 552 7.18 -10.94 9.94
N THR A 553 6.66 -10.14 10.88
CA THR A 553 7.19 -10.09 12.26
C THR A 553 6.29 -10.76 13.28
N SER A 554 5.06 -11.11 12.91
CA SER A 554 4.10 -11.75 13.80
C SER A 554 4.62 -13.12 14.29
N ARG A 555 4.44 -13.40 15.59
CA ARG A 555 4.90 -14.67 16.19
C ARG A 555 4.06 -15.86 15.71
N ASN A 556 2.79 -15.62 15.36
CA ASN A 556 1.82 -16.65 15.00
C ASN A 556 1.87 -16.91 13.49
N GLY A 557 2.54 -17.99 13.09
CA GLY A 557 2.33 -18.55 11.75
C GLY A 557 1.09 -19.42 11.79
N HIS A 558 0.05 -19.07 11.05
CA HIS A 558 -1.18 -19.85 10.99
C HIS A 558 -1.04 -20.93 9.92
N GLY A 559 -0.43 -22.07 10.27
CA GLY A 559 -0.66 -23.31 9.53
C GLY A 559 -2.07 -23.85 9.81
N LEU A 560 -2.62 -24.67 8.92
CA LEU A 560 -3.96 -25.26 9.09
C LEU A 560 -3.95 -26.29 10.25
N ALA A 561 -4.14 -25.82 11.49
CA ALA A 561 -4.19 -26.67 12.67
C ALA A 561 -5.61 -27.26 12.85
N LEU A 562 -5.93 -28.33 12.11
CA LEU A 562 -7.23 -29.03 12.16
C LEU A 562 -7.45 -29.87 13.44
N GLY A 563 -6.85 -29.51 14.58
CA GLY A 563 -6.86 -30.34 15.79
C GLY A 563 -6.12 -31.69 15.65
N LEU A 564 -5.57 -31.99 14.46
CA LEU A 564 -4.77 -33.17 14.10
C LEU A 564 -3.30 -32.81 13.87
N SER A 565 -2.75 -31.95 14.72
CA SER A 565 -1.41 -31.40 14.51
C SER A 565 -0.32 -32.49 14.44
N ALA A 566 -0.49 -33.62 15.13
CA ALA A 566 0.46 -34.72 15.11
C ALA A 566 0.43 -35.52 13.80
N GLU A 567 -0.76 -35.87 13.30
CA GLU A 567 -0.94 -36.59 12.04
C GLU A 567 -0.51 -35.74 10.85
N VAL A 568 -0.85 -34.45 10.84
CA VAL A 568 -0.43 -33.50 9.80
C VAL A 568 1.10 -33.37 9.80
N GLN A 569 1.74 -33.27 10.97
CA GLN A 569 3.20 -33.25 11.06
C GLN A 569 3.82 -34.56 10.56
N THR A 570 3.19 -35.70 10.83
CA THR A 570 3.67 -37.01 10.36
C THR A 570 3.55 -37.11 8.84
N LEU A 571 2.43 -36.66 8.27
CA LEU A 571 2.22 -36.57 6.82
C LEU A 571 3.30 -35.72 6.14
N CYS A 572 3.58 -34.53 6.69
CA CYS A 572 4.59 -33.63 6.13
C CYS A 572 6.05 -34.11 6.35
N LYS A 573 6.27 -35.18 7.12
CA LYS A 573 7.58 -35.81 7.36
C LYS A 573 7.73 -37.18 6.66
N ALA A 574 6.67 -37.69 6.04
CA ALA A 574 6.70 -38.97 5.33
C ALA A 574 7.78 -38.96 4.25
N LYS A 575 8.55 -40.04 4.12
CA LYS A 575 9.62 -40.15 3.12
C LYS A 575 9.19 -40.89 1.87
N THR A 576 8.10 -41.63 1.95
CA THR A 576 7.58 -42.44 0.83
C THR A 576 6.08 -42.24 0.66
N LEU A 577 5.59 -42.46 -0.56
CA LEU A 577 4.15 -42.44 -0.85
C LEU A 577 3.38 -43.49 -0.04
N ASN A 578 3.99 -44.65 0.25
CA ASN A 578 3.33 -45.70 1.02
C ASN A 578 3.05 -45.25 2.46
N GLU A 579 4.03 -44.66 3.13
CA GLU A 579 3.84 -44.05 4.47
C GLU A 579 2.75 -42.97 4.45
N GLN A 580 2.78 -42.09 3.44
CA GLN A 580 1.78 -41.02 3.28
C GLN A 580 0.36 -41.59 3.11
N ARG A 581 0.21 -42.65 2.31
CA ARG A 581 -1.06 -43.35 2.06
C ARG A 581 -1.61 -44.06 3.29
N GLU A 582 -0.76 -44.54 4.20
CA GLU A 582 -1.19 -45.13 5.47
C GLU A 582 -1.74 -44.08 6.45
N ILE A 583 -1.23 -42.85 6.40
CA ILE A 583 -1.64 -41.73 7.26
C ILE A 583 -2.96 -41.12 6.75
N TRP A 584 -3.11 -41.01 5.42
CA TRP A 584 -4.21 -40.27 4.78
C TRP A 584 -5.61 -40.65 5.27
N PRO A 585 -6.00 -41.93 5.44
CA PRO A 585 -7.34 -42.29 5.90
C PRO A 585 -7.75 -41.66 7.24
N ARG A 586 -6.79 -41.40 8.14
CA ARG A 586 -7.05 -40.78 9.45
C ARG A 586 -7.39 -39.29 9.30
N ILE A 587 -6.59 -38.58 8.49
CA ILE A 587 -6.80 -37.16 8.18
C ILE A 587 -8.08 -36.98 7.35
N ARG A 588 -8.23 -37.81 6.31
CA ARG A 588 -9.40 -37.84 5.43
C ARG A 588 -10.69 -38.02 6.22
N ARG A 589 -10.75 -38.92 7.21
CA ARG A 589 -11.96 -39.14 8.02
C ARG A 589 -12.45 -37.86 8.72
N VAL A 590 -11.54 -37.01 9.16
CA VAL A 590 -11.88 -35.75 9.84
C VAL A 590 -12.26 -34.68 8.82
N LEU A 591 -11.43 -34.51 7.79
CA LEU A 591 -11.65 -33.54 6.71
C LEU A 591 -12.93 -33.82 5.90
N MET A 592 -13.27 -35.10 5.76
CA MET A 592 -14.44 -35.65 5.06
C MET A 592 -15.50 -36.19 6.04
N SER A 593 -15.62 -35.61 7.24
CA SER A 593 -16.73 -35.99 8.12
C SER A 593 -18.04 -35.36 7.60
N ARG A 594 -19.12 -36.15 7.51
CA ARG A 594 -20.44 -35.67 7.07
C ARG A 594 -20.94 -34.47 7.89
N SER A 595 -20.56 -34.39 9.16
CA SER A 595 -20.91 -33.28 10.06
C SER A 595 -20.22 -31.98 9.64
N LEU A 596 -18.92 -32.03 9.31
CA LEU A 596 -18.14 -30.90 8.82
C LEU A 596 -18.62 -30.48 7.42
N HIS A 597 -18.94 -31.45 6.56
CA HIS A 597 -19.53 -31.19 5.24
C HIS A 597 -20.92 -30.54 5.34
N TRP A 598 -21.80 -31.01 6.23
CA TRP A 598 -23.14 -30.44 6.38
C TRP A 598 -23.11 -29.02 6.96
N THR A 599 -22.18 -28.73 7.87
CA THR A 599 -21.99 -27.37 8.43
C THR A 599 -21.29 -26.40 7.47
N ILE A 600 -20.33 -26.88 6.67
CA ILE A 600 -19.52 -26.06 5.76
C ILE A 600 -20.15 -25.94 4.36
N ILE A 601 -20.72 -27.00 3.80
CA ILE A 601 -21.21 -27.06 2.40
C ILE A 601 -22.75 -26.98 2.33
N GLY A 602 -23.45 -27.41 3.39
CA GLY A 602 -24.92 -27.39 3.46
C GLY A 602 -25.56 -26.01 3.63
N THR A 603 -24.78 -24.97 3.93
CA THR A 603 -25.27 -23.58 3.95
C THR A 603 -24.86 -22.88 2.66
N GLU A 604 -25.83 -22.56 1.78
CA GLU A 604 -25.59 -21.68 0.63
C GLU A 604 -24.90 -20.37 1.06
N TRP A 605 -25.18 -19.92 2.29
CA TRP A 605 -24.51 -18.82 2.96
C TRP A 605 -22.97 -18.98 3.08
N PHE A 606 -22.45 -20.17 3.38
CA PHE A 606 -21.00 -20.41 3.47
C PHE A 606 -20.34 -20.48 2.10
N ALA A 607 -20.96 -21.12 1.10
CA ALA A 607 -20.44 -21.12 -0.27
C ALA A 607 -20.40 -19.70 -0.89
N TRP A 608 -21.38 -18.85 -0.57
CA TRP A 608 -21.45 -17.46 -1.01
C TRP A 608 -20.49 -16.52 -0.26
N LYS A 609 -20.22 -16.74 1.06
CA LYS A 609 -19.33 -15.87 1.86
C LYS A 609 -17.88 -16.36 2.04
N ALA A 610 -17.65 -17.66 2.09
CA ALA A 610 -16.37 -18.24 2.52
C ALA A 610 -15.50 -18.76 1.37
N ALA A 611 -16.07 -18.98 0.18
CA ALA A 611 -15.32 -19.50 -0.97
C ALA A 611 -15.28 -18.56 -2.18
N GLY A 612 -16.17 -17.55 -2.26
CA GLY A 612 -16.22 -16.61 -3.37
C GLY A 612 -16.49 -17.24 -4.75
N VAL A 613 -16.85 -18.53 -4.80
CA VAL A 613 -17.01 -19.31 -6.04
C VAL A 613 -18.27 -18.84 -6.79
N PRO A 614 -18.14 -18.27 -8.00
CA PRO A 614 -19.27 -17.72 -8.73
C PRO A 614 -20.32 -18.77 -9.08
N PRO A 615 -21.60 -18.37 -9.22
CA PRO A 615 -22.66 -19.27 -9.67
C PRO A 615 -22.35 -19.97 -11.00
N ALA A 616 -21.68 -19.30 -11.94
CA ALA A 616 -21.29 -19.88 -13.23
C ALA A 616 -20.29 -21.03 -13.06
N GLN A 617 -19.23 -20.84 -12.28
CA GLN A 617 -18.26 -21.88 -11.96
C GLN A 617 -18.90 -23.09 -11.27
N ARG A 618 -19.81 -22.85 -10.30
CA ARG A 618 -20.55 -23.93 -9.62
C ARG A 618 -21.44 -24.73 -10.57
N ARG A 619 -22.08 -24.08 -11.54
CA ARG A 619 -22.91 -24.77 -12.54
C ARG A 619 -22.08 -25.73 -13.38
N MET A 620 -20.90 -25.32 -13.84
CA MET A 620 -20.01 -26.21 -14.61
C MET A 620 -19.64 -27.48 -13.83
N ILE A 621 -19.33 -27.34 -12.54
CA ILE A 621 -19.03 -28.50 -11.66
C ILE A 621 -20.24 -29.44 -11.56
N GLN A 622 -21.45 -28.89 -11.45
CA GLN A 622 -22.68 -29.68 -11.34
C GLN A 622 -23.04 -30.37 -12.65
N GLU A 623 -22.90 -29.69 -13.78
CA GLU A 623 -23.15 -30.22 -15.12
C GLU A 623 -22.21 -31.38 -15.43
N ASP A 624 -20.91 -31.23 -15.14
CA ASP A 624 -19.93 -32.31 -15.29
C ASP A 624 -20.29 -33.54 -14.44
N PHE A 625 -20.74 -33.34 -13.20
CA PHE A 625 -21.13 -34.43 -12.31
C PHE A 625 -22.34 -35.20 -12.86
N VAL A 626 -23.38 -34.49 -13.30
CA VAL A 626 -24.59 -35.08 -13.90
C VAL A 626 -24.24 -35.86 -15.17
N GLU A 627 -23.36 -35.32 -16.03
CA GLU A 627 -22.91 -35.99 -17.25
C GLU A 627 -22.12 -37.26 -16.93
N GLN A 628 -21.24 -37.24 -15.92
CA GLN A 628 -20.42 -38.39 -15.54
C GLN A 628 -21.25 -39.53 -14.92
N GLU A 629 -22.24 -39.22 -14.09
CA GLU A 629 -23.11 -40.20 -13.45
C GLU A 629 -24.23 -40.71 -14.39
N GLY A 630 -24.34 -40.16 -15.60
CA GLY A 630 -25.37 -40.56 -16.56
C GLY A 630 -26.80 -40.28 -16.09
N LEU A 631 -26.99 -39.29 -15.22
CA LEU A 631 -28.29 -38.92 -14.67
C LEU A 631 -29.10 -38.18 -15.75
N LEU A 632 -30.14 -38.84 -16.28
CA LEU A 632 -30.90 -38.42 -17.47
C LEU A 632 -31.84 -37.21 -17.27
N ASP A 633 -31.91 -36.62 -16.07
CA ASP A 633 -32.85 -35.52 -15.78
C ASP A 633 -32.14 -34.25 -15.26
N PRO A 634 -31.92 -33.23 -16.12
CA PRO A 634 -31.38 -31.92 -15.73
C PRO A 634 -32.27 -31.16 -14.74
N GLY A 635 -33.54 -31.57 -14.59
CA GLY A 635 -34.54 -30.97 -13.70
C GLY A 635 -34.47 -31.46 -12.24
N ALA A 636 -33.70 -32.51 -11.94
CA ALA A 636 -33.51 -33.03 -10.59
C ALA A 636 -32.53 -32.16 -9.76
N GLN A 637 -32.72 -30.84 -9.74
CA GLN A 637 -31.93 -29.90 -8.94
C GLN A 637 -32.32 -29.91 -7.46
N GLY A 638 -32.34 -31.09 -6.84
CA GLY A 638 -32.42 -31.18 -5.38
C GLY A 638 -31.15 -30.64 -4.71
N SER A 639 -31.27 -30.12 -3.50
CA SER A 639 -30.10 -29.71 -2.67
C SER A 639 -29.10 -30.84 -2.46
N ASP A 640 -29.56 -32.10 -2.51
CA ASP A 640 -28.77 -33.31 -2.32
C ASP A 640 -27.74 -33.53 -3.45
N VAL A 641 -28.16 -33.37 -4.71
CA VAL A 641 -27.27 -33.51 -5.89
C VAL A 641 -26.21 -32.41 -5.90
N ARG A 642 -26.57 -31.17 -5.49
CA ARG A 642 -25.63 -30.04 -5.42
C ARG A 642 -24.52 -30.27 -4.39
N GLY A 643 -24.89 -30.78 -3.20
CA GLY A 643 -23.94 -31.14 -2.16
C GLY A 643 -23.02 -32.28 -2.59
N GLN A 644 -23.57 -33.28 -3.26
CA GLN A 644 -22.83 -34.44 -3.76
C GLN A 644 -21.84 -34.06 -4.86
N ALA A 645 -22.21 -33.24 -5.84
CA ALA A 645 -21.30 -32.80 -6.91
C ALA A 645 -20.07 -32.06 -6.33
N MET A 646 -20.28 -31.16 -5.37
CA MET A 646 -19.17 -30.43 -4.72
C MET A 646 -18.31 -31.35 -3.86
N TRP A 647 -18.93 -32.31 -3.18
CA TRP A 647 -18.21 -33.33 -2.43
C TRP A 647 -17.30 -34.17 -3.32
N GLU A 648 -17.85 -34.71 -4.40
CA GLU A 648 -17.15 -35.51 -5.40
C GLU A 648 -15.97 -34.71 -5.99
N TYR A 649 -16.20 -33.42 -6.30
CA TYR A 649 -15.19 -32.52 -6.80
C TYR A 649 -13.99 -32.41 -5.84
N ILE A 650 -14.24 -32.14 -4.55
CA ILE A 650 -13.21 -32.01 -3.52
C ILE A 650 -12.48 -33.35 -3.29
N VAL A 651 -13.20 -34.47 -3.25
CA VAL A 651 -12.62 -35.81 -3.10
C VAL A 651 -11.67 -36.09 -4.25
N ASN A 652 -12.12 -35.87 -5.49
CA ASN A 652 -11.29 -36.03 -6.68
C ASN A 652 -10.13 -35.02 -6.76
N THR A 653 -10.16 -33.93 -5.99
CA THR A 653 -9.06 -32.97 -5.90
C THR A 653 -8.00 -33.48 -4.94
N LEU A 654 -8.40 -33.86 -3.72
CA LEU A 654 -7.47 -34.17 -2.63
C LEU A 654 -6.96 -35.61 -2.63
N ASP A 655 -7.81 -36.61 -2.87
CA ASP A 655 -7.41 -38.02 -2.75
C ASP A 655 -6.29 -38.38 -3.76
N PRO A 656 -6.37 -37.99 -5.05
CA PRO A 656 -5.30 -38.26 -6.01
C PRO A 656 -3.98 -37.54 -5.66
N VAL A 657 -4.04 -36.31 -5.16
CA VAL A 657 -2.84 -35.54 -4.75
C VAL A 657 -2.05 -36.29 -3.69
N VAL A 658 -2.73 -36.73 -2.63
CA VAL A 658 -2.07 -37.45 -1.52
C VAL A 658 -1.64 -38.86 -1.95
N ARG A 659 -2.31 -39.44 -2.94
CA ARG A 659 -1.94 -40.75 -3.46
C ARG A 659 -0.70 -40.68 -4.35
N ASP A 660 -0.59 -39.66 -5.20
CA ASP A 660 0.34 -39.64 -6.34
C ASP A 660 1.50 -38.65 -6.17
N THR A 661 1.39 -37.69 -5.25
CA THR A 661 2.44 -36.69 -4.99
C THR A 661 2.91 -36.74 -3.54
N LEU A 662 4.22 -36.69 -3.32
CA LEU A 662 4.80 -36.70 -1.99
C LEU A 662 4.82 -35.27 -1.43
N ILE A 663 4.00 -34.99 -0.40
CA ILE A 663 3.82 -33.64 0.14
C ILE A 663 5.12 -33.08 0.74
N SER A 664 5.88 -33.93 1.40
CA SER A 664 7.10 -33.55 2.11
C SER A 664 8.25 -33.12 1.19
N GLU A 665 8.30 -33.61 -0.06
CA GLU A 665 9.44 -33.42 -0.97
C GLU A 665 9.09 -32.81 -2.33
N ASP A 666 7.90 -33.06 -2.89
CA ASP A 666 7.56 -32.61 -4.25
C ASP A 666 6.37 -31.65 -4.35
N ASN A 667 5.47 -31.64 -3.37
CA ASN A 667 4.24 -30.85 -3.41
C ASN A 667 4.22 -29.70 -2.38
N TYR A 668 4.91 -28.62 -2.72
CA TYR A 668 5.07 -27.46 -1.84
C TYR A 668 3.77 -26.68 -1.60
N PHE A 669 2.79 -26.79 -2.48
CA PHE A 669 1.52 -26.07 -2.39
C PHE A 669 0.78 -26.49 -1.12
N TYR A 670 0.55 -27.80 -0.98
CA TYR A 670 -0.09 -28.37 0.20
C TYR A 670 0.81 -28.34 1.42
N LEU A 671 2.13 -28.52 1.26
CA LEU A 671 3.08 -28.40 2.37
C LEU A 671 2.98 -27.03 3.04
N LEU A 672 2.93 -25.95 2.25
CA LEU A 672 2.81 -24.60 2.78
C LEU A 672 1.51 -24.41 3.58
N CYS A 673 0.36 -24.87 3.07
CA CYS A 673 -0.90 -24.78 3.81
C CYS A 673 -0.86 -25.53 5.14
N LEU A 674 -0.16 -26.67 5.18
CA LEU A 674 -0.09 -27.52 6.38
C LEU A 674 0.95 -27.01 7.40
N GLN A 675 2.09 -26.48 6.95
CA GLN A 675 3.20 -26.07 7.82
C GLN A 675 3.27 -24.56 8.06
N GLY A 676 2.64 -23.74 7.22
CA GLY A 676 2.79 -22.28 7.20
C GLY A 676 4.16 -21.78 6.71
N GLN A 677 5.01 -22.67 6.22
CA GLN A 677 6.34 -22.37 5.66
C GLN A 677 6.76 -23.45 4.65
N TYR A 678 7.75 -23.13 3.81
CA TYR A 678 8.39 -24.09 2.92
C TYR A 678 9.52 -24.84 3.62
N SER A 679 9.83 -26.05 3.14
CA SER A 679 11.03 -26.78 3.57
C SER A 679 12.17 -26.57 2.57
N ARG A 680 13.43 -26.74 3.00
CA ARG A 680 14.61 -26.65 2.11
C ARG A 680 14.61 -27.69 0.98
N ARG A 681 13.75 -28.71 1.05
CA ARG A 681 13.64 -29.77 0.04
C ARG A 681 12.42 -29.58 -0.86
N CYS A 682 11.37 -28.97 -0.34
CA CYS A 682 10.07 -28.81 -1.01
C CYS A 682 9.65 -27.34 -0.96
N HIS A 683 9.93 -26.64 -2.06
CA HIS A 683 9.67 -25.21 -2.24
C HIS A 683 9.53 -24.88 -3.73
N PRO A 684 8.96 -23.72 -4.09
CA PRO A 684 8.94 -23.22 -5.47
C PRO A 684 10.33 -23.12 -6.10
N GLY A 685 10.43 -23.27 -7.42
CA GLY A 685 11.70 -23.24 -8.16
C GLY A 685 12.47 -21.93 -7.99
N TYR A 686 11.74 -20.81 -7.93
CA TYR A 686 12.30 -19.47 -7.74
C TYR A 686 12.97 -19.26 -6.36
N LEU A 687 12.70 -20.13 -5.37
CA LEU A 687 13.35 -20.10 -4.05
C LEU A 687 14.64 -20.91 -3.95
N THR A 688 15.13 -21.52 -5.03
CA THR A 688 16.44 -22.19 -5.03
C THR A 688 17.60 -21.18 -4.95
N ALA A 689 18.75 -21.60 -4.39
CA ALA A 689 19.98 -20.78 -4.42
C ALA A 689 20.45 -20.47 -5.86
N LYS A 690 20.26 -21.43 -6.78
CA LYS A 690 20.55 -21.25 -8.21
C LYS A 690 19.64 -20.20 -8.84
N ALA A 691 18.35 -20.19 -8.49
CA ALA A 691 17.42 -19.17 -8.95
C ALA A 691 17.79 -17.79 -8.42
N HIS A 692 18.14 -17.68 -7.12
CA HIS A 692 18.60 -16.40 -6.55
C HIS A 692 19.81 -15.83 -7.30
N THR A 693 20.78 -16.66 -7.68
CA THR A 693 21.95 -16.22 -8.48
C THR A 693 21.56 -15.65 -9.86
N LYS A 694 20.46 -16.12 -10.45
CA LYS A 694 19.95 -15.60 -11.73
C LYS A 694 19.09 -14.35 -11.53
N LEU A 695 18.17 -14.38 -10.57
CA LEU A 695 17.19 -13.32 -10.32
C LEU A 695 17.80 -12.10 -9.61
N SER A 696 18.95 -12.24 -8.94
CA SER A 696 19.66 -11.11 -8.31
C SER A 696 20.47 -10.26 -9.30
N ARG A 697 20.55 -10.65 -10.57
CA ARG A 697 21.25 -9.86 -11.59
C ARG A 697 20.51 -8.54 -11.86
N PRO A 698 21.22 -7.43 -12.13
CA PRO A 698 20.59 -6.13 -12.40
C PRO A 698 19.52 -6.19 -13.51
N GLU A 699 19.80 -6.93 -14.58
CA GLU A 699 18.98 -7.06 -15.79
C GLU A 699 17.88 -8.14 -15.71
N ALA A 700 17.83 -8.92 -14.62
CA ALA A 700 16.96 -10.10 -14.52
C ALA A 700 15.45 -9.80 -14.69
N PHE A 701 15.06 -8.55 -14.46
CA PHE A 701 13.67 -8.10 -14.47
C PHE A 701 13.42 -6.99 -15.50
N ASP A 702 14.31 -6.76 -16.46
CA ASP A 702 14.17 -5.69 -17.47
C ASP A 702 12.97 -5.94 -18.40
N GLY A 703 12.63 -7.21 -18.64
CA GLY A 703 11.46 -7.65 -19.38
C GLY A 703 10.15 -7.68 -18.58
N LEU A 704 10.13 -7.34 -17.28
CA LEU A 704 8.91 -7.40 -16.47
C LEU A 704 8.12 -6.08 -16.53
N ARG A 705 6.83 -6.15 -16.81
CA ARG A 705 5.86 -5.05 -16.72
C ARG A 705 4.71 -5.47 -15.81
N ILE A 706 4.41 -4.65 -14.81
CA ILE A 706 3.36 -4.92 -13.82
C ILE A 706 2.23 -3.92 -14.07
N HIS A 707 1.05 -4.44 -14.42
CA HIS A 707 -0.16 -3.70 -14.75
C HIS A 707 -1.18 -3.87 -13.63
N THR A 708 -1.82 -2.77 -13.23
CA THR A 708 -2.84 -2.78 -12.17
C THR A 708 -4.19 -2.40 -12.73
N ASP A 709 -4.80 -3.34 -13.44
CA ASP A 709 -6.03 -3.14 -14.20
C ASP A 709 -6.66 -4.49 -14.59
N GLU A 710 -7.82 -4.43 -15.22
CA GLU A 710 -8.47 -5.59 -15.83
C GLU A 710 -7.71 -6.06 -17.07
N ILE A 711 -7.78 -7.37 -17.35
CA ILE A 711 -7.06 -7.99 -18.47
C ILE A 711 -7.41 -7.31 -19.80
N ASN A 712 -8.68 -7.02 -20.05
CA ASN A 712 -9.12 -6.37 -21.30
C ASN A 712 -8.56 -4.95 -21.45
N GLU A 713 -8.50 -4.19 -20.36
CA GLU A 713 -7.95 -2.83 -20.39
C GLU A 713 -6.44 -2.82 -20.68
N VAL A 714 -5.72 -3.83 -20.20
CA VAL A 714 -4.29 -3.99 -20.51
C VAL A 714 -4.10 -4.42 -21.96
N ILE A 715 -4.82 -5.45 -22.40
CA ILE A 715 -4.70 -6.04 -23.75
C ILE A 715 -4.99 -5.00 -24.83
N THR A 716 -6.03 -4.17 -24.64
CA THR A 716 -6.41 -3.12 -25.60
C THR A 716 -5.36 -2.01 -25.75
N ARG A 717 -4.41 -1.91 -24.82
CA ARG A 717 -3.29 -0.96 -24.84
C ARG A 717 -1.96 -1.59 -25.28
N ILE A 718 -1.96 -2.87 -25.62
CA ILE A 718 -0.82 -3.58 -26.20
C ILE A 718 -0.96 -3.57 -27.72
N ALA A 719 0.14 -3.30 -28.43
CA ALA A 719 0.15 -3.30 -29.89
C ALA A 719 -0.39 -4.63 -30.47
N PRO A 720 -1.32 -4.59 -31.44
CA PRO A 720 -1.89 -5.79 -32.05
C PRO A 720 -0.83 -6.74 -32.60
N GLY A 721 -1.06 -8.04 -32.47
CA GLY A 721 -0.16 -9.08 -32.99
C GLY A 721 1.21 -9.19 -32.30
N THR A 722 1.39 -8.62 -31.11
CA THR A 722 2.68 -8.67 -30.40
C THR A 722 2.76 -9.77 -29.34
N LEU A 723 1.64 -10.13 -28.71
CA LEU A 723 1.60 -11.20 -27.71
C LEU A 723 1.82 -12.55 -28.38
N THR A 724 2.63 -13.41 -27.77
CA THR A 724 2.84 -14.80 -28.24
C THR A 724 2.13 -15.81 -27.36
N ILE A 725 1.98 -15.48 -26.06
CA ILE A 725 1.37 -16.35 -25.05
C ILE A 725 0.50 -15.49 -24.12
N ALA A 726 -0.71 -15.94 -23.83
CA ALA A 726 -1.56 -15.37 -22.77
C ALA A 726 -1.97 -16.46 -21.77
N VAL A 727 -1.72 -16.23 -20.49
CA VAL A 727 -1.98 -17.14 -19.37
C VAL A 727 -3.10 -16.52 -18.53
N VAL A 728 -4.34 -16.87 -18.87
CA VAL A 728 -5.56 -16.21 -18.33
C VAL A 728 -6.26 -17.02 -17.23
N MET A 729 -5.74 -18.20 -16.91
CA MET A 729 -6.19 -19.09 -15.82
C MET A 729 -7.71 -19.32 -15.87
N ASP A 730 -8.39 -19.38 -14.73
CA ASP A 730 -9.82 -19.61 -14.60
C ASP A 730 -10.65 -18.31 -14.56
N SER A 731 -10.08 -17.18 -15.01
CA SER A 731 -10.79 -15.89 -15.00
C SER A 731 -12.17 -15.93 -15.66
N MET A 732 -12.31 -16.71 -16.74
CA MET A 732 -13.58 -16.84 -17.47
C MET A 732 -14.59 -17.79 -16.80
N ASP A 733 -14.19 -18.59 -15.80
CA ASP A 733 -15.14 -19.40 -15.00
C ASP A 733 -16.11 -18.52 -14.21
N TRP A 734 -15.74 -17.24 -14.02
CA TRP A 734 -16.50 -16.26 -13.25
C TRP A 734 -17.55 -15.53 -14.10
N PHE A 735 -17.45 -15.58 -15.42
CA PHE A 735 -18.33 -14.86 -16.32
C PHE A 735 -19.72 -15.50 -16.39
N ASP A 736 -20.73 -14.66 -16.63
CA ASP A 736 -22.08 -15.15 -16.91
C ASP A 736 -22.11 -15.75 -18.32
N PRO A 737 -22.50 -17.03 -18.51
CA PRO A 737 -22.67 -17.63 -19.83
C PRO A 737 -23.64 -16.88 -20.74
N ALA A 738 -24.55 -16.08 -20.18
CA ALA A 738 -25.50 -15.25 -20.93
C ALA A 738 -24.97 -13.84 -21.25
N GLY A 739 -23.80 -13.46 -20.71
CA GLY A 739 -23.17 -12.16 -20.92
C GLY A 739 -22.15 -12.14 -22.07
N ASP A 740 -21.72 -10.93 -22.43
CA ASP A 740 -20.78 -10.67 -23.53
C ASP A 740 -19.31 -10.62 -23.08
N GLU A 741 -19.02 -10.82 -21.79
CA GLU A 741 -17.68 -10.65 -21.21
C GLU A 741 -16.66 -11.64 -21.80
N ALA A 742 -17.04 -12.90 -21.94
CA ALA A 742 -16.20 -13.92 -22.55
C ALA A 742 -15.90 -13.57 -24.02
N ALA A 743 -16.93 -13.22 -24.79
CA ALA A 743 -16.77 -12.83 -26.19
C ALA A 743 -15.84 -11.61 -26.33
N THR A 744 -16.04 -10.58 -25.51
CA THR A 744 -15.23 -9.36 -25.49
C THR A 744 -13.76 -9.67 -25.18
N GLN A 745 -13.49 -10.49 -24.16
CA GLN A 745 -12.12 -10.84 -23.80
C GLN A 745 -11.45 -11.73 -24.86
N VAL A 746 -12.18 -12.69 -25.44
CA VAL A 746 -11.65 -13.56 -26.51
C VAL A 746 -11.33 -12.74 -27.76
N GLN A 747 -12.17 -11.78 -28.14
CA GLN A 747 -11.89 -10.87 -29.25
C GLN A 747 -10.65 -10.03 -28.98
N ALA A 748 -10.53 -9.43 -27.79
CA ALA A 748 -9.35 -8.65 -27.40
C ALA A 748 -8.07 -9.51 -27.45
N LEU A 749 -8.14 -10.75 -26.95
CA LEU A 749 -7.04 -11.72 -27.05
C LEU A 749 -6.69 -12.03 -28.51
N ASN A 750 -7.68 -12.19 -29.39
CA ASN A 750 -7.43 -12.38 -30.82
C ASN A 750 -6.63 -11.19 -31.38
N TYR A 751 -7.05 -9.95 -31.16
CA TYR A 751 -6.35 -8.79 -31.70
C TYR A 751 -4.91 -8.64 -31.18
N ALA A 752 -4.67 -8.90 -29.89
CA ALA A 752 -3.34 -8.72 -29.31
C ALA A 752 -2.36 -9.87 -29.62
N LEU A 753 -2.85 -11.10 -29.81
CA LEU A 753 -2.00 -12.26 -30.13
C LEU A 753 -1.59 -12.26 -31.60
N ARG A 754 -0.32 -12.58 -31.86
CA ARG A 754 0.12 -12.95 -33.21
C ARG A 754 -0.57 -14.20 -33.70
N LEU A 755 -0.65 -14.41 -35.02
CA LEU A 755 -1.10 -15.67 -35.59
C LEU A 755 -0.25 -16.84 -35.06
N GLY A 756 -0.90 -17.93 -34.64
CA GLY A 756 -0.25 -19.04 -33.93
C GLY A 756 0.09 -18.76 -32.45
N GLY A 757 -0.26 -17.58 -31.93
CA GLY A 757 -0.21 -17.26 -30.51
C GLY A 757 -1.14 -18.15 -29.70
N ARG A 758 -0.82 -18.38 -28.41
CA ARG A 758 -1.49 -19.40 -27.58
C ARG A 758 -2.05 -18.80 -26.31
N VAL A 759 -3.29 -19.15 -25.99
CA VAL A 759 -3.93 -18.89 -24.71
C VAL A 759 -3.90 -20.17 -23.88
N LEU A 760 -3.33 -20.12 -22.68
CA LEU A 760 -3.44 -21.16 -21.67
C LEU A 760 -4.50 -20.75 -20.64
N LEU A 761 -5.50 -21.59 -20.48
CA LEU A 761 -6.54 -21.44 -19.47
C LEU A 761 -6.73 -22.74 -18.69
N ARG A 762 -7.23 -22.60 -17.46
CA ARG A 762 -7.59 -23.70 -16.56
C ARG A 762 -9.03 -23.49 -16.14
N SER A 763 -9.78 -24.56 -15.89
CA SER A 763 -11.18 -24.45 -15.51
C SER A 763 -11.58 -25.48 -14.47
N ALA A 764 -12.51 -25.09 -13.60
CA ALA A 764 -13.22 -26.01 -12.73
C ALA A 764 -14.14 -26.97 -13.51
N GLY A 765 -14.50 -26.66 -14.76
CA GLY A 765 -15.22 -27.56 -15.65
C GLY A 765 -14.28 -28.42 -16.51
N LEU A 766 -14.73 -29.60 -16.92
CA LEU A 766 -14.08 -30.48 -17.92
C LEU A 766 -14.36 -30.00 -19.35
N LYS A 767 -15.50 -29.35 -19.55
CA LYS A 767 -15.95 -28.75 -20.82
C LYS A 767 -16.50 -27.33 -20.55
N PRO A 768 -15.62 -26.34 -20.30
CA PRO A 768 -16.09 -24.98 -20.06
C PRO A 768 -16.85 -24.42 -21.28
N TRP A 769 -17.98 -23.76 -21.03
CA TRP A 769 -18.88 -23.24 -22.08
C TRP A 769 -18.19 -22.26 -23.03
N TYR A 770 -17.26 -21.45 -22.53
CA TYR A 770 -16.54 -20.42 -23.28
C TYR A 770 -15.50 -20.98 -24.26
N ILE A 771 -15.24 -22.29 -24.29
CA ILE A 771 -14.40 -22.91 -25.34
C ILE A 771 -15.03 -22.73 -26.72
N SER A 772 -16.36 -22.84 -26.82
CA SER A 772 -17.09 -22.56 -28.06
C SER A 772 -16.93 -21.11 -28.53
N VAL A 773 -16.79 -20.17 -27.60
CA VAL A 773 -16.55 -18.74 -27.87
C VAL A 773 -15.15 -18.54 -28.45
N PHE A 774 -14.13 -19.24 -27.94
CA PHE A 774 -12.79 -19.26 -28.56
C PHE A 774 -12.84 -19.75 -30.01
N GLU A 775 -13.56 -20.83 -30.27
CA GLU A 775 -13.70 -21.40 -31.63
C GLU A 775 -14.40 -20.43 -32.58
N GLN A 776 -15.47 -19.77 -32.11
CA GLN A 776 -16.19 -18.76 -32.87
C GLN A 776 -15.30 -17.57 -33.27
N PHE A 777 -14.35 -17.18 -32.42
CA PHE A 777 -13.47 -16.02 -32.63
C PHE A 777 -12.06 -16.40 -33.11
N GLY A 778 -11.95 -17.43 -33.94
CA GLY A 778 -10.74 -17.72 -34.71
C GLY A 778 -9.62 -18.44 -33.96
N PHE A 779 -9.97 -19.21 -32.92
CA PHE A 779 -9.03 -20.08 -32.21
C PHE A 779 -9.33 -21.57 -32.44
N SER A 780 -8.29 -22.37 -32.65
CA SER A 780 -8.36 -23.82 -32.50
C SER A 780 -8.11 -24.20 -31.04
N THR A 781 -9.04 -24.92 -30.43
CA THR A 781 -8.96 -25.28 -29.01
C THR A 781 -8.54 -26.73 -28.82
N ARG A 782 -7.75 -26.99 -27.78
CA ARG A 782 -7.33 -28.35 -27.41
C ARG A 782 -7.27 -28.49 -25.90
N ARG A 783 -8.00 -29.48 -25.36
CA ARG A 783 -7.86 -29.89 -23.96
C ARG A 783 -6.49 -30.56 -23.77
N ALA A 784 -5.61 -29.88 -23.05
CA ALA A 784 -4.25 -30.32 -22.78
C ALA A 784 -4.14 -31.22 -21.55
N GLY A 785 -5.10 -31.13 -20.62
CA GLY A 785 -5.22 -32.01 -19.47
C GLY A 785 -6.65 -32.09 -18.96
N ALA A 786 -6.99 -33.21 -18.33
CA ALA A 786 -8.28 -33.44 -17.69
C ALA A 786 -8.06 -34.25 -16.41
N ARG A 787 -8.73 -33.85 -15.34
CA ARG A 787 -8.80 -34.56 -14.06
C ARG A 787 -9.99 -35.50 -14.12
N LEU A 788 -9.72 -36.76 -14.42
CA LEU A 788 -10.72 -37.82 -14.34
C LEU A 788 -10.76 -38.40 -12.92
N PRO A 789 -11.89 -39.02 -12.51
CA PRO A 789 -12.01 -39.61 -11.19
C PRO A 789 -10.80 -40.50 -10.84
N GLY A 790 -10.23 -40.25 -9.67
CA GLY A 790 -9.06 -40.99 -9.21
C GLY A 790 -7.77 -40.72 -10.01
N THR A 791 -7.62 -39.60 -10.70
CA THR A 791 -6.35 -39.19 -11.34
C THR A 791 -6.00 -37.74 -10.99
N SER A 792 -4.70 -37.41 -11.01
CA SER A 792 -4.24 -36.02 -10.86
C SER A 792 -3.84 -35.41 -12.20
N ILE A 793 -4.34 -34.19 -12.48
CA ILE A 793 -3.93 -33.43 -13.66
C ILE A 793 -2.54 -32.80 -13.47
N ASP A 794 -2.22 -32.37 -12.24
CA ASP A 794 -0.94 -31.82 -11.82
C ASP A 794 -0.76 -31.94 -10.29
N ARG A 795 0.29 -31.33 -9.73
CA ARG A 795 0.57 -31.40 -8.29
C ARG A 795 -0.45 -30.65 -7.43
N VAL A 796 -1.14 -29.67 -8.01
CA VAL A 796 -2.17 -28.90 -7.31
C VAL A 796 -3.53 -29.59 -7.40
N ASN A 797 -3.88 -30.10 -8.58
CA ASN A 797 -5.10 -30.83 -8.88
C ASN A 797 -6.42 -30.07 -8.55
N MET A 798 -6.36 -28.74 -8.49
CA MET A 798 -7.50 -27.88 -8.15
C MET A 798 -8.51 -27.81 -9.30
N TYR A 799 -8.02 -27.70 -10.53
CA TYR A 799 -8.83 -27.55 -11.73
C TYR A 799 -9.22 -28.89 -12.33
N ALA A 800 -10.38 -28.94 -12.99
CA ALA A 800 -10.83 -30.13 -13.69
C ALA A 800 -10.19 -30.25 -15.08
N SER A 801 -9.88 -29.15 -15.75
CA SER A 801 -9.22 -29.21 -17.06
C SER A 801 -8.24 -28.07 -17.31
N THR A 802 -7.32 -28.31 -18.25
CA THR A 802 -6.36 -27.34 -18.78
C THR A 802 -6.49 -27.32 -20.29
N TRP A 803 -6.58 -26.14 -20.89
CA TRP A 803 -6.80 -25.96 -22.32
C TRP A 803 -5.74 -25.04 -22.94
N ILE A 804 -5.41 -25.33 -24.20
CA ILE A 804 -4.62 -24.44 -25.05
C ILE A 804 -5.49 -24.05 -26.23
N CYS A 805 -5.73 -22.74 -26.38
CA CYS A 805 -6.44 -22.16 -27.52
C CYS A 805 -5.41 -21.44 -28.41
N THR A 806 -5.24 -21.91 -29.64
CA THR A 806 -4.22 -21.40 -30.57
C THR A 806 -4.91 -20.54 -31.61
N LYS A 807 -4.48 -19.28 -31.78
CA LYS A 807 -5.04 -18.39 -32.79
C LYS A 807 -4.74 -18.92 -34.18
N THR A 808 -5.77 -19.20 -34.97
CA THR A 808 -5.65 -19.71 -36.34
C THR A 808 -6.11 -18.71 -37.39
N GLU A 809 -6.93 -17.74 -37.00
CA GLU A 809 -7.49 -16.73 -37.90
C GLU A 809 -7.51 -15.36 -37.23
N ASP A 810 -7.22 -14.32 -38.01
CA ASP A 810 -7.43 -12.93 -37.60
C ASP A 810 -8.91 -12.57 -37.76
N LEU A 811 -9.47 -11.87 -36.77
CA LEU A 811 -10.80 -11.29 -36.91
C LEU A 811 -10.74 -10.17 -37.96
N ILE A 812 -11.58 -10.28 -38.99
CA ILE A 812 -11.74 -9.22 -39.99
C ILE A 812 -12.35 -8.02 -39.28
N GLU A 813 -11.62 -6.91 -39.20
CA GLU A 813 -12.18 -5.65 -38.69
C GLU A 813 -13.47 -5.33 -39.46
N PRO A 814 -14.59 -5.04 -38.79
CA PRO A 814 -15.70 -4.38 -39.45
C PRO A 814 -15.15 -3.06 -39.97
N ARG A 815 -15.03 -2.90 -41.30
CA ARG A 815 -14.65 -1.64 -41.93
C ARG A 815 -15.54 -0.53 -41.35
N GLY A 816 -14.98 0.35 -40.53
CA GLY A 816 -15.64 1.57 -40.06
C GLY A 816 -15.93 1.70 -38.56
N VAL A 817 -15.48 0.80 -37.68
CA VAL A 817 -15.55 1.05 -36.22
C VAL A 817 -14.22 1.60 -35.73
N ASN A 818 -14.22 2.84 -35.27
CA ASN A 818 -13.05 3.47 -34.69
C ASN A 818 -12.75 2.78 -33.34
N PRO A 819 -11.50 2.35 -33.05
CA PRO A 819 -11.12 1.81 -31.74
C PRO A 819 -11.49 2.75 -30.57
N MET A 820 -11.61 4.05 -30.86
CA MET A 820 -12.12 5.05 -29.94
C MET A 820 -13.59 4.85 -29.54
N ASP A 821 -14.45 4.21 -30.34
CA ASP A 821 -15.84 3.92 -29.93
C ASP A 821 -15.89 2.83 -28.84
N LEU A 822 -14.94 1.90 -28.84
CA LEU A 822 -14.77 0.91 -27.77
C LEU A 822 -14.22 1.56 -26.49
N LEU A 823 -13.28 2.50 -26.64
CA LEU A 823 -12.74 3.29 -25.53
C LEU A 823 -13.75 4.31 -24.98
N GLU A 824 -14.57 4.96 -25.81
CA GLU A 824 -15.63 5.87 -25.39
C GLU A 824 -16.76 5.14 -24.68
N ARG A 825 -17.14 3.93 -25.10
CA ARG A 825 -18.09 3.09 -24.35
C ARG A 825 -17.57 2.69 -22.96
N VAL A 826 -16.24 2.62 -22.80
CA VAL A 826 -15.59 2.36 -21.50
C VAL A 826 -15.40 3.66 -20.69
N HIS A 827 -15.21 4.82 -21.35
CA HIS A 827 -14.95 6.12 -20.70
C HIS A 827 -16.21 6.98 -20.44
N SER A 828 -17.34 6.73 -21.11
CA SER A 828 -18.59 7.52 -20.98
C SER A 828 -19.36 7.31 -19.67
N GLY A 829 -18.75 6.65 -18.67
CA GLY A 829 -19.31 6.46 -17.32
C GLY A 829 -19.27 7.69 -16.41
N ASN A 830 -18.93 8.88 -16.93
CA ASN A 830 -18.82 10.13 -16.16
C ASN A 830 -19.90 11.15 -16.54
N GLY A 831 -21.12 10.99 -16.01
CA GLY A 831 -22.19 11.99 -16.05
C GLY A 831 -23.34 11.65 -15.08
N PRO A 832 -23.98 12.62 -14.40
CA PRO A 832 -24.91 12.33 -13.32
C PRO A 832 -26.32 12.01 -13.86
N ALA A 833 -26.81 10.80 -13.57
CA ALA A 833 -28.21 10.35 -13.43
C ALA A 833 -28.55 9.04 -14.18
N ASN A 834 -28.94 8.03 -13.38
CA ASN A 834 -29.96 7.01 -13.65
C ASN A 834 -29.99 6.35 -15.05
N PHE A 835 -29.00 5.53 -15.36
CA PHE A 835 -29.18 4.32 -16.17
C PHE A 835 -28.36 3.19 -15.55
N SER A 836 -28.94 2.00 -15.47
CA SER A 836 -28.37 0.81 -14.84
C SER A 836 -27.06 0.42 -15.55
N SER A 837 -25.94 0.77 -14.94
CA SER A 837 -24.62 0.27 -15.32
C SER A 837 -24.66 -1.26 -15.34
N SER A 838 -24.36 -1.86 -16.49
CA SER A 838 -24.14 -3.31 -16.63
C SER A 838 -22.95 -3.68 -15.74
N ARG A 839 -23.30 -4.32 -14.63
CA ARG A 839 -22.44 -4.71 -13.53
C ARG A 839 -21.49 -5.83 -13.96
N THR A 840 -20.25 -5.49 -14.35
CA THR A 840 -19.08 -6.30 -13.96
C THR A 840 -18.85 -6.13 -12.45
N GLU A 841 -19.87 -6.45 -11.65
CA GLU A 841 -19.74 -6.61 -10.22
C GLU A 841 -19.25 -8.04 -9.99
N CYS A 842 -17.97 -8.18 -9.63
CA CYS A 842 -17.67 -9.12 -8.56
C CYS A 842 -18.49 -8.65 -7.35
N TRP A 843 -19.72 -9.16 -7.26
CA TRP A 843 -20.64 -8.90 -6.16
C TRP A 843 -20.02 -9.46 -4.87
N VAL A 844 -19.25 -8.65 -4.16
CA VAL A 844 -19.12 -8.76 -2.71
C VAL A 844 -20.18 -7.80 -2.14
N PRO A 845 -21.24 -8.28 -1.47
CA PRO A 845 -22.29 -7.40 -0.96
C PRO A 845 -21.72 -6.37 0.04
N PRO A 846 -22.37 -5.20 0.20
CA PRO A 846 -21.96 -4.20 1.18
C PRO A 846 -22.06 -4.79 2.59
N LEU A 847 -20.90 -5.00 3.24
CA LEU A 847 -20.85 -5.40 4.65
C LEU A 847 -21.25 -4.21 5.53
N LEU A 848 -22.51 -4.18 5.96
CA LEU A 848 -22.92 -3.58 7.23
C LEU A 848 -22.45 -4.52 8.34
N VAL A 849 -21.20 -4.43 8.81
CA VAL A 849 -20.73 -5.35 9.87
C VAL A 849 -19.80 -4.63 10.84
N GLY A 850 -20.36 -4.43 12.04
CA GLY A 850 -19.62 -4.11 13.25
C GLY A 850 -18.88 -5.32 13.82
N ASP A 851 -18.06 -5.01 14.82
CA ASP A 851 -17.16 -5.90 15.55
C ASP A 851 -17.80 -7.22 15.98
N LEU A 852 -17.20 -8.36 15.58
CA LEU A 852 -17.09 -9.62 16.35
C LEU A 852 -16.19 -10.65 15.59
N PRO A 853 -15.43 -11.53 16.29
CA PRO A 853 -14.19 -12.12 15.78
C PRO A 853 -14.26 -13.58 15.29
N GLY A 854 -13.36 -13.90 14.34
CA GLY A 854 -12.31 -14.90 14.56
C GLY A 854 -12.68 -16.38 14.62
N LEU A 855 -12.99 -16.98 13.47
CA LEU A 855 -12.70 -18.36 13.06
C LEU A 855 -12.94 -18.39 11.53
N TYR A 856 -12.25 -19.23 10.75
CA TYR A 856 -12.46 -19.44 9.30
C TYR A 856 -11.61 -18.67 8.26
N TYR A 857 -10.33 -18.40 8.52
CA TYR A 857 -9.40 -17.82 7.52
C TYR A 857 -7.98 -18.44 7.55
N SER A 858 -7.84 -19.77 7.70
CA SER A 858 -6.55 -20.40 8.04
C SER A 858 -5.86 -21.21 6.91
N ALA A 859 -6.35 -21.20 5.66
CA ALA A 859 -5.66 -21.88 4.54
C ALA A 859 -5.15 -20.94 3.43
N GLN A 860 -5.71 -19.74 3.33
CA GLN A 860 -5.50 -18.84 2.19
C GLN A 860 -5.03 -17.42 2.57
N VAL A 861 -4.87 -17.13 3.86
CA VAL A 861 -4.40 -15.82 4.34
C VAL A 861 -3.29 -16.02 5.38
N ILE A 862 -2.04 -15.96 4.93
CA ILE A 862 -0.97 -15.48 5.82
C ILE A 862 -1.12 -13.96 5.80
N GLY A 863 -1.85 -13.41 6.77
CA GLY A 863 -1.96 -11.96 6.90
C GLY A 863 -3.31 -11.47 7.39
N ASN A 864 -3.63 -11.68 8.67
CA ASN A 864 -4.23 -10.58 9.43
C ASN A 864 -3.96 -10.71 10.93
N SER A 865 -3.59 -9.59 11.55
CA SER A 865 -3.63 -9.40 12.99
C SER A 865 -3.92 -7.91 13.25
N HIS A 866 -5.19 -7.59 13.48
CA HIS A 866 -5.58 -6.38 14.21
C HIS A 866 -6.19 -6.82 15.55
N LEU A 867 -5.75 -6.13 16.62
CA LEU A 867 -6.10 -6.26 18.04
C LEU A 867 -5.27 -7.29 18.85
N GLN A 868 -4.16 -6.82 19.44
CA GLN A 868 -4.02 -6.68 20.90
C GLN A 868 -2.61 -6.19 21.30
N GLN A 869 -2.55 -4.99 21.89
CA GLN A 869 -1.46 -4.55 22.77
C GLN A 869 -2.08 -4.23 24.14
N VAL A 870 -1.96 -5.12 25.12
CA VAL A 870 -1.85 -4.77 26.54
C VAL A 870 -1.04 -5.87 27.25
N ALA A 871 0.10 -5.49 27.83
CA ALA A 871 0.92 -6.18 28.84
C ALA A 871 1.43 -7.61 28.49
N SER A 872 2.71 -7.94 28.64
CA SER A 872 3.53 -7.69 29.81
C SER A 872 5.01 -7.94 29.53
N SER A 873 5.83 -7.07 30.09
CA SER A 873 7.20 -7.34 30.51
C SER A 873 7.20 -8.36 31.66
N ARG A 874 7.99 -9.42 31.55
CA ARG A 874 8.73 -10.01 32.68
C ARG A 874 9.80 -10.96 32.14
N ASP A 875 11.02 -10.48 32.27
CA ASP A 875 12.24 -11.26 32.22
C ASP A 875 12.39 -12.02 33.55
N ASN A 876 12.66 -13.32 33.49
CA ASN A 876 13.69 -13.99 34.30
C ASN A 876 13.64 -15.52 34.12
N SER A 877 14.72 -16.02 33.52
CA SER A 877 15.54 -17.14 33.98
C SER A 877 14.90 -18.22 34.87
N ARG A 878 14.94 -19.48 34.41
CA ARG A 878 15.19 -20.64 35.29
C ARG A 878 15.72 -21.84 34.51
N THR A 879 16.90 -22.31 34.91
CA THR A 879 17.42 -23.66 34.67
C THR A 879 16.82 -24.65 35.70
N PRO A 880 16.85 -25.98 35.43
CA PRO A 880 15.97 -26.96 36.07
C PRO A 880 16.69 -27.86 37.09
N THR A 881 15.94 -28.41 38.05
CA THR A 881 16.32 -29.63 38.79
C THR A 881 15.10 -30.43 39.24
N GLN A 882 14.95 -31.61 38.61
CA GLN A 882 14.70 -32.97 39.11
C GLN A 882 13.95 -33.27 40.44
N ALA A 883 13.11 -34.32 40.33
CA ALA A 883 12.76 -35.37 41.32
C ALA A 883 11.75 -34.99 42.43
N ASP A 884 10.84 -35.83 42.92
CA ASP A 884 10.40 -37.20 42.63
C ASP A 884 9.23 -37.53 43.61
N ILE A 885 8.49 -38.62 43.36
CA ILE A 885 7.80 -39.50 44.34
C ILE A 885 6.34 -39.20 44.79
N ASP A 886 5.48 -40.11 44.27
CA ASP A 886 4.47 -40.98 44.91
C ASP A 886 3.11 -40.51 45.51
N ARG A 887 2.10 -41.16 44.90
CA ARG A 887 1.06 -42.05 45.47
C ARG A 887 -0.28 -41.53 46.03
N ASP A 888 -1.29 -42.22 45.48
CA ASP A 888 -2.50 -42.79 46.07
C ASP A 888 -3.75 -41.93 46.31
N GLY A 889 -4.86 -42.41 45.75
CA GLY A 889 -5.99 -42.82 46.60
C GLY A 889 -7.33 -42.08 46.46
N ALA A 890 -8.12 -42.53 45.47
CA ALA A 890 -9.59 -42.66 45.44
C ALA A 890 -10.53 -42.02 46.50
N ARG A 891 -11.60 -41.36 46.00
CA ARG A 891 -13.06 -41.48 46.35
C ARG A 891 -13.80 -40.11 46.33
N GLY A 892 -14.91 -40.01 45.59
CA GLY A 892 -15.91 -38.91 45.69
C GLY A 892 -17.01 -39.22 46.72
N PRO A 893 -18.22 -38.61 46.70
CA PRO A 893 -18.70 -37.35 46.10
C PRO A 893 -19.44 -36.40 47.11
N LEU A 894 -19.83 -35.21 46.63
CA LEU A 894 -20.87 -34.26 47.12
C LEU A 894 -20.65 -33.39 48.38
N GLY A 895 -20.68 -32.06 48.16
CA GLY A 895 -21.25 -31.07 49.10
C GLY A 895 -20.56 -29.71 49.18
N GLY A 896 -21.21 -28.63 48.72
CA GLY A 896 -20.98 -27.26 49.24
C GLY A 896 -20.78 -26.12 48.22
N LEU A 897 -21.84 -25.32 48.03
CA LEU A 897 -21.87 -24.03 47.32
C LEU A 897 -20.93 -22.97 47.93
N THR A 898 -20.30 -22.13 47.09
CA THR A 898 -20.31 -20.65 47.19
C THR A 898 -19.66 -20.01 45.94
N ASN A 899 -20.41 -19.13 45.29
CA ASN A 899 -20.01 -18.27 44.18
C ASN A 899 -19.27 -17.01 44.67
N THR A 900 -18.64 -16.31 43.71
CA THR A 900 -18.53 -14.83 43.60
C THR A 900 -17.22 -14.19 44.06
N LEU A 901 -16.31 -13.88 43.12
CA LEU A 901 -15.50 -12.64 43.02
C LEU A 901 -14.46 -12.73 41.89
N GLY A 902 -14.93 -12.80 40.65
CA GLY A 902 -14.05 -12.82 39.47
C GLY A 902 -14.70 -12.31 38.17
N SER A 903 -15.83 -11.60 38.27
CA SER A 903 -16.65 -11.16 37.14
C SER A 903 -17.00 -9.66 37.17
N ALA A 904 -16.24 -8.84 37.91
CA ALA A 904 -16.55 -7.43 38.14
C ALA A 904 -15.66 -6.41 37.38
N VAL A 905 -14.74 -6.81 36.49
CA VAL A 905 -13.83 -5.83 35.83
C VAL A 905 -13.85 -5.87 34.30
N THR A 906 -14.52 -6.84 33.68
CA THR A 906 -14.69 -6.90 32.22
C THR A 906 -15.99 -6.24 31.72
N GLY A 907 -16.94 -5.91 32.59
CA GLY A 907 -18.22 -5.28 32.22
C GLY A 907 -18.20 -3.74 32.08
N VAL A 908 -17.05 -3.08 32.30
CA VAL A 908 -16.95 -1.61 32.28
C VAL A 908 -16.54 -1.07 30.90
N THR A 909 -15.95 -1.88 30.02
CA THR A 909 -15.46 -1.42 28.71
C THR A 909 -16.55 -1.41 27.63
N ASP A 910 -17.45 -2.39 27.65
CA ASP A 910 -18.54 -2.50 26.65
C ASP A 910 -19.69 -1.52 26.89
N THR A 911 -19.81 -1.00 28.12
CA THR A 911 -20.83 0.01 28.49
C THR A 911 -20.45 1.42 27.98
N VAL A 912 -19.17 1.71 27.77
CA VAL A 912 -18.71 3.01 27.25
C VAL A 912 -18.92 3.11 25.75
N GLY A 913 -18.78 2.01 24.99
CA GLY A 913 -19.03 1.97 23.54
C GLY A 913 -20.49 2.23 23.16
N ASN A 914 -21.44 1.63 23.90
CA ASN A 914 -22.88 1.81 23.62
C ASN A 914 -23.46 3.14 24.15
N THR A 915 -22.78 3.81 25.10
CA THR A 915 -23.17 5.14 25.60
C THR A 915 -22.80 6.26 24.60
N VAL A 916 -21.74 6.10 23.80
CA VAL A 916 -21.36 7.10 22.78
C VAL A 916 -22.31 7.07 21.57
N GLY A 917 -22.89 5.90 21.25
CA GLY A 917 -23.89 5.77 20.17
C GLY A 917 -25.26 6.40 20.48
N SER A 918 -25.65 6.49 21.76
CA SER A 918 -26.92 7.10 22.18
C SER A 918 -26.80 8.62 22.43
N VAL A 919 -25.62 9.12 22.82
CA VAL A 919 -25.32 10.56 22.91
C VAL A 919 -25.28 11.21 21.51
N GLY A 920 -24.83 10.49 20.47
CA GLY A 920 -24.88 10.97 19.09
C GLY A 920 -26.30 11.22 18.55
N LYS A 921 -27.30 10.48 19.05
CA LYS A 921 -28.72 10.68 18.68
C LYS A 921 -29.33 11.91 19.39
N GLY A 922 -29.02 12.13 20.67
CA GLY A 922 -29.48 13.31 21.41
C GLY A 922 -28.88 14.65 20.94
N VAL A 923 -27.63 14.63 20.43
CA VAL A 923 -26.99 15.82 19.84
C VAL A 923 -27.52 16.12 18.42
N SER A 924 -27.93 15.09 17.66
CA SER A 924 -28.63 15.25 16.38
C SER A 924 -30.02 15.90 16.53
N ASP A 925 -30.76 15.53 17.57
CA ASP A 925 -32.09 16.10 17.86
C ASP A 925 -32.00 17.51 18.47
N THR A 926 -30.91 17.82 19.19
CA THR A 926 -30.60 19.18 19.69
C THR A 926 -30.11 20.10 18.57
N ALA A 927 -29.33 19.59 17.61
CA ALA A 927 -28.93 20.33 16.41
C ALA A 927 -30.12 20.62 15.47
N SER A 928 -31.09 19.71 15.38
CA SER A 928 -32.34 19.91 14.65
C SER A 928 -33.21 21.03 15.24
N GLY A 929 -33.20 21.19 16.57
CA GLY A 929 -33.82 22.32 17.29
C GLY A 929 -33.10 23.66 17.10
N ALA A 930 -31.76 23.65 16.98
CA ALA A 930 -30.97 24.85 16.71
C ALA A 930 -31.12 25.36 15.26
N THR A 931 -31.31 24.47 14.28
CA THR A 931 -31.64 24.87 12.89
C THR A 931 -33.03 25.52 12.76
N LYS A 932 -33.98 25.23 13.65
CA LYS A 932 -35.28 25.93 13.70
C LYS A 932 -35.14 27.38 14.23
N GLY A 933 -34.30 27.60 15.24
CA GLY A 933 -34.00 28.95 15.77
C GLY A 933 -33.21 29.85 14.80
N VAL A 934 -32.34 29.26 13.98
CA VAL A 934 -31.60 29.99 12.93
C VAL A 934 -32.48 30.25 11.69
N SER A 935 -33.42 29.37 11.37
CA SER A 935 -34.45 29.58 10.34
C SER A 935 -35.42 30.73 10.67
N ASP A 936 -35.77 30.92 11.95
CA ASP A 936 -36.67 32.01 12.37
C ASP A 936 -35.94 33.36 12.51
N THR A 937 -34.61 33.34 12.73
CA THR A 937 -33.76 34.55 12.71
C THR A 937 -33.43 34.99 11.26
N ALA A 938 -33.33 34.04 10.31
CA ALA A 938 -33.19 34.33 8.89
C ALA A 938 -34.47 34.89 8.25
N LYS A 939 -35.66 34.55 8.78
CA LYS A 939 -36.93 35.19 8.39
C LYS A 939 -37.02 36.66 8.83
N GLY A 940 -36.54 36.99 10.02
CA GLY A 940 -36.51 38.38 10.52
C GLY A 940 -35.49 39.31 9.82
N THR A 941 -34.52 38.75 9.09
CA THR A 941 -33.52 39.52 8.34
C THR A 941 -33.85 39.60 6.84
N GLY A 942 -34.65 38.67 6.32
CA GLY A 942 -35.15 38.66 4.93
C GLY A 942 -36.22 39.70 4.63
N ASP A 943 -37.01 40.11 5.62
CA ASP A 943 -38.06 41.13 5.43
C ASP A 943 -37.53 42.57 5.38
N THR A 944 -36.29 42.81 5.83
CA THR A 944 -35.62 44.13 5.71
C THR A 944 -34.90 44.31 4.36
N ALA A 945 -34.57 43.23 3.66
CA ALA A 945 -33.93 43.27 2.33
C ALA A 945 -34.94 43.33 1.16
N LYS A 946 -36.23 43.11 1.45
CA LYS A 946 -37.33 43.18 0.46
C LYS A 946 -37.79 44.61 0.15
N GLY A 947 -37.39 45.60 0.96
CA GLY A 947 -37.72 47.01 0.75
C GLY A 947 -36.78 47.78 -0.20
N ALA A 948 -35.72 47.15 -0.71
CA ALA A 948 -34.68 47.82 -1.51
C ALA A 948 -34.52 47.32 -2.95
N THR A 949 -35.34 46.36 -3.41
CA THR A 949 -35.25 45.78 -4.78
C THR A 949 -36.50 45.97 -5.64
N ASP A 950 -37.54 46.66 -5.16
CA ASP A 950 -38.71 47.05 -5.97
C ASP A 950 -38.46 48.30 -6.84
N SER A 951 -37.20 48.68 -7.09
CA SER A 951 -36.82 49.89 -7.83
C SER A 951 -35.73 49.68 -8.88
N ALA A 952 -35.80 48.60 -9.66
CA ALA A 952 -35.13 48.42 -10.96
C ALA A 952 -35.44 46.98 -11.40
N GLY A 953 -36.15 46.67 -12.47
CA GLY A 953 -36.07 47.19 -13.82
C GLY A 953 -36.50 46.03 -14.72
N LYS A 954 -37.65 46.19 -15.39
CA LYS A 954 -38.10 45.34 -16.50
C LYS A 954 -37.04 45.38 -17.61
N GLN A 955 -36.65 44.23 -18.19
CA GLN A 955 -36.65 44.00 -19.64
C GLN A 955 -36.04 42.64 -20.04
N THR A 956 -36.90 41.82 -20.66
CA THR A 956 -36.71 40.98 -21.86
C THR A 956 -35.30 40.54 -22.30
N GLY A 957 -35.16 39.22 -22.52
CA GLY A 957 -34.90 38.72 -23.87
C GLY A 957 -33.49 38.16 -24.17
N GLN A 958 -33.50 36.87 -24.52
CA GLN A 958 -32.55 36.13 -25.36
C GLN A 958 -31.24 35.61 -24.76
N ASN A 959 -31.15 34.28 -24.92
CA ASN A 959 -29.99 33.41 -24.87
C ASN A 959 -29.17 33.57 -26.16
N PRO A 960 -27.88 33.92 -26.05
CA PRO A 960 -26.90 33.45 -27.02
C PRO A 960 -25.68 32.91 -26.27
N LEU A 961 -25.52 31.59 -26.30
CA LEU A 961 -24.27 30.84 -26.50
C LEU A 961 -24.48 29.47 -25.86
N GLY A 962 -24.90 28.51 -26.70
CA GLY A 962 -24.89 27.11 -26.34
C GLY A 962 -23.45 26.63 -26.17
N LEU A 963 -23.17 26.13 -24.97
CA LEU A 963 -22.13 25.17 -24.61
C LEU A 963 -22.72 24.26 -23.53
#